data_AF-A0A1F8VBC2-F1
#
_entry.id   AF-A0A1F8VBC2-F1
#
_cell.length_a   1.000
_cell.length_b   1.000
_cell.length_c   1.000
_cell.angle_alpha   90.00
_cell.angle_beta   90.00
_cell.angle_gamma   90.00
#
_symmetry.space_group_name_H-M   'P 1'
#
loop_
_entity.id
_entity.type
_entity.pdbx_description
1 polymer ?
#
loop_
_entity_poly.entity_id
_entity_poly.type
_entity_poly.pdbx_seq_one_letter_code
_entity_poly.pdbx_strand_id
1 'polypeptide(L)'
;MKKIATVLFTLAVCRFTFAADAADTFQNYHGGNYIESSAELNVLAEKNNSEALYSLAQMNLYGFGVQKNPTKALELMTKSATLKYLPAELYLGNYYFQEKHDVPTALLWYKHAADADHSDAQIFVALAYLNGYGTKINKDTARKYFIMAAKKNIPIAQYELAQLFFENKHAVDKKMARIWLMKAAENNYPDAQYQVGVMLYTGNQYDKDERQGKEWLQKAEKNGHMNAKKFLADLITQNTVTEPQKQASSLSPEQQWQALNTLLNNVHISLKNPFVATAGNDALTKTPQLVPISKTSIVRADFSVIKPNEIPMDSVISYLSKIDYIQQKPPFYFPIYPFVFPSNTSDYQQAFTTLQRQIEFGHPKSFFLLGQMYDQGLGVEKNGQHAFDLFMKSAEFGYLKAEYMVGIYYLKGCVVQKNPQTAIAWLAKAALHGSQPAQFVLGSIYEFGWGKQHRPDAIAKNPIISQAMYSLAAQTGSAIAQYRLAQLYASGILNPDNNNEVEKSNIAMAYPLFISAAKQNIPQAKIALSYFYAKPNQPKNIQENAFAIAEKAADEGNSNAALLAAIMYDRGIGIDQSHRKAMRYYKKLADTRNAIAEFMLGTYYYLDKDNAKAIALLEKSAEQGDAYALYNLAVLSQKNIYQPPGKDYLTLLQKASQQKFNKATLLLADDYLMNAHDTESMKKAADIYHQLAEKQEATAELKLGYMYENGIYFNKNMAKAQEWYLLSAKHNNPIAQYLIGMNYQLGKGVERNVNEAITYYTRSAAQNYLPAQVALGFVYELDKHDYQQALQWYVKAADCHNPQAQYNLGLMYEYGKGVKIDTKKSHALFKEAVKNGYTPTDANAKMAAQNAGPSR
;
A
#
# COMPACT_ATOMS: atom_id res chain seq x y z
N MET A 1 -18.05 -20.19 24.77
CA MET A 1 -16.79 -20.97 24.88
C MET A 1 -15.76 -20.64 23.80
N LYS A 2 -16.03 -20.78 22.49
CA LYS A 2 -15.04 -20.44 21.43
C LYS A 2 -14.45 -19.02 21.53
N LYS A 3 -15.29 -18.00 21.72
CA LYS A 3 -14.84 -16.59 21.89
C LYS A 3 -13.99 -16.37 23.14
N ILE A 4 -14.30 -17.06 24.23
CA ILE A 4 -13.52 -17.04 25.48
C ILE A 4 -12.17 -17.72 25.26
N ALA A 5 -12.12 -18.84 24.53
CA ALA A 5 -10.87 -19.53 24.18
C ALA A 5 -9.94 -18.66 23.30
N THR A 6 -10.48 -17.84 22.40
CA THR A 6 -9.69 -16.90 21.57
C THR A 6 -9.06 -15.78 22.40
N VAL A 7 -9.81 -15.19 23.35
CA VAL A 7 -9.31 -14.16 24.28
C VAL A 7 -8.32 -14.75 25.29
N LEU A 8 -8.48 -16.01 25.67
CA LEU A 8 -7.53 -16.72 26.52
C LEU A 8 -6.20 -17.02 25.82
N PHE A 9 -6.24 -17.25 24.49
CA PHE A 9 -5.03 -17.40 23.70
C PHE A 9 -4.22 -16.10 23.64
N THR A 10 -4.85 -14.92 23.68
CA THR A 10 -4.15 -13.62 23.77
C THR A 10 -3.71 -13.29 25.20
N LEU A 11 -4.50 -13.62 26.22
CA LEU A 11 -4.12 -13.50 27.64
C LEU A 11 -2.93 -14.39 28.04
N ALA A 12 -2.76 -15.53 27.37
CA ALA A 12 -1.57 -16.38 27.51
C ALA A 12 -0.31 -15.77 26.86
N VAL A 13 -0.46 -14.72 26.03
CA VAL A 13 0.61 -14.10 25.21
C VAL A 13 0.98 -12.68 25.68
N CYS A 14 0.25 -12.10 26.64
CA CYS A 14 0.56 -10.77 27.19
C CYS A 14 1.89 -10.75 27.95
N ARG A 15 2.89 -10.04 27.43
CA ARG A 15 4.07 -9.57 28.17
C ARG A 15 4.14 -8.05 28.11
N PHE A 16 4.28 -7.43 29.28
CA PHE A 16 4.37 -5.97 29.43
C PHE A 16 5.72 -5.44 28.98
N THR A 17 5.71 -4.26 28.39
CA THR A 17 6.89 -3.43 28.15
C THR A 17 7.02 -2.43 29.30
N PHE A 18 8.19 -2.34 29.93
CA PHE A 18 8.47 -1.31 30.92
C PHE A 18 9.05 -0.08 30.20
N ALA A 19 8.46 1.09 30.44
CA ALA A 19 9.01 2.36 30.00
C ALA A 19 10.20 2.70 30.91
N ALA A 20 11.36 2.94 30.31
CA ALA A 20 12.54 3.42 31.02
C ALA A 20 12.45 4.95 31.17
N ASP A 21 12.24 5.44 32.39
CA ASP A 21 13.04 6.56 32.91
C ASP A 21 12.88 6.76 34.44
N ALA A 22 14.01 7.15 35.04
CA ALA A 22 14.30 7.56 36.43
C ALA A 22 14.54 6.46 37.50
N ALA A 23 15.80 6.41 37.98
CA ALA A 23 16.33 5.71 39.17
C ALA A 23 15.80 4.28 39.40
N ASP A 24 16.27 3.36 38.56
CA ASP A 24 15.77 1.99 38.48
C ASP A 24 16.19 1.14 39.70
N THR A 25 15.34 1.15 40.74
CA THR A 25 15.40 0.31 41.95
C THR A 25 15.41 -1.20 41.65
N PHE A 26 15.14 -1.61 40.41
CA PHE A 26 15.09 -3.00 39.96
C PHE A 26 16.21 -3.35 38.96
N GLN A 27 17.24 -2.50 38.80
CA GLN A 27 18.35 -2.76 37.88
C GLN A 27 19.01 -4.13 38.09
N ASN A 28 19.17 -4.54 39.35
CA ASN A 28 19.73 -5.86 39.66
C ASN A 28 18.78 -6.97 39.20
N TYR A 29 17.49 -6.86 39.46
CA TYR A 29 16.48 -7.82 39.01
C TYR A 29 16.43 -7.93 37.48
N HIS A 30 16.27 -6.80 36.78
CA HIS A 30 16.19 -6.74 35.32
C HIS A 30 17.52 -7.06 34.63
N GLY A 31 18.64 -6.75 35.30
CA GLY A 31 19.98 -7.08 34.85
C GLY A 31 20.34 -8.55 35.02
N GLY A 32 19.54 -9.32 35.76
CA GLY A 32 19.73 -10.75 36.04
C GLY A 32 20.63 -11.08 37.26
N ASN A 33 20.87 -10.08 38.11
CA ASN A 33 21.61 -10.11 39.37
C ASN A 33 20.66 -10.48 40.54
N TYR A 34 20.02 -11.65 40.50
CA TYR A 34 18.92 -11.96 41.42
C TYR A 34 19.27 -12.20 42.90
N ILE A 35 20.50 -12.59 43.29
CA ILE A 35 20.90 -12.57 44.71
C ILE A 35 21.02 -11.15 45.23
N GLU A 36 21.79 -10.28 44.55
CA GLU A 36 21.96 -8.89 45.00
C GLU A 36 20.58 -8.22 45.05
N SER A 37 19.75 -8.51 44.05
CA SER A 37 18.35 -8.12 44.03
C SER A 37 17.53 -8.77 45.15
N SER A 38 17.78 -10.02 45.57
CA SER A 38 16.97 -10.70 46.59
C SER A 38 16.96 -9.94 47.91
N ALA A 39 18.11 -9.44 48.38
CA ALA A 39 18.18 -8.66 49.62
C ALA A 39 17.40 -7.35 49.50
N GLU A 40 17.59 -6.61 48.41
CA GLU A 40 16.90 -5.36 48.10
C GLU A 40 15.38 -5.59 47.99
N LEU A 41 14.97 -6.61 47.23
CA LEU A 41 13.58 -6.98 47.02
C LEU A 41 12.93 -7.50 48.30
N ASN A 42 13.64 -8.22 49.17
CA ASN A 42 13.10 -8.65 50.48
C ASN A 42 12.83 -7.44 51.37
N VAL A 43 13.75 -6.47 51.45
CA VAL A 43 13.53 -5.22 52.20
C VAL A 43 12.36 -4.43 51.63
N LEU A 44 12.25 -4.35 50.30
CA LEU A 44 11.13 -3.69 49.63
C LEU A 44 9.81 -4.46 49.83
N ALA A 45 9.85 -5.79 49.81
CA ALA A 45 8.71 -6.65 50.04
C ALA A 45 8.19 -6.58 51.48
N GLU A 46 9.08 -6.46 52.47
CA GLU A 46 8.72 -6.15 53.87
C GLU A 46 8.00 -4.82 53.99
N LYS A 47 8.30 -3.86 53.10
CA LYS A 47 7.60 -2.59 52.96
C LYS A 47 6.37 -2.66 52.05
N ASN A 48 5.90 -3.86 51.70
CA ASN A 48 4.78 -4.09 50.79
C ASN A 48 4.97 -3.46 49.40
N ASN A 49 6.20 -3.43 48.88
CA ASN A 49 6.42 -3.09 47.48
C ASN A 49 5.90 -4.23 46.60
N SER A 50 4.90 -3.92 45.78
CA SER A 50 4.12 -4.90 45.05
C SER A 50 4.88 -5.52 43.87
N GLU A 51 5.72 -4.73 43.20
CA GLU A 51 6.65 -5.19 42.17
C GLU A 51 7.77 -6.06 42.74
N ALA A 52 8.26 -5.75 43.95
CA ALA A 52 9.27 -6.57 44.62
C ALA A 52 8.71 -7.92 45.07
N LEU A 53 7.48 -7.92 45.61
CA LEU A 53 6.76 -9.16 45.94
C LEU A 53 6.50 -10.02 44.70
N TYR A 54 6.15 -9.42 43.57
CA TYR A 54 6.00 -10.14 42.29
C TYR A 54 7.34 -10.70 41.80
N SER A 55 8.39 -9.89 41.86
CA SER A 55 9.73 -10.26 41.46
C SER A 55 10.25 -11.43 42.29
N LEU A 56 10.07 -11.39 43.61
CA LEU A 56 10.35 -12.51 44.51
C LEU A 56 9.44 -13.72 44.25
N ALA A 57 8.17 -13.51 43.90
CA ALA A 57 7.26 -14.61 43.54
C ALA A 57 7.77 -15.34 42.29
N GLN A 58 8.17 -14.61 41.26
CA GLN A 58 8.80 -15.16 40.04
C GLN A 58 10.11 -15.88 40.40
N MET A 59 10.93 -15.29 41.27
CA MET A 59 12.16 -15.90 41.78
C MET A 59 11.87 -17.23 42.49
N ASN A 60 10.85 -17.32 43.34
CA ASN A 60 10.49 -18.56 44.03
C ASN A 60 9.78 -19.56 43.09
N LEU A 61 9.06 -19.09 42.08
CA LEU A 61 8.33 -19.94 41.13
C LEU A 61 9.28 -20.69 40.21
N TYR A 62 10.30 -19.97 39.73
CA TYR A 62 11.23 -20.45 38.73
C TYR A 62 12.64 -20.72 39.27
N GLY A 63 12.95 -20.31 40.51
CA GLY A 63 14.23 -20.54 41.18
C GLY A 63 15.32 -19.49 40.91
N PHE A 64 14.99 -18.24 40.59
CA PHE A 64 15.98 -17.20 40.29
C PHE A 64 16.60 -16.67 41.59
N GLY A 65 17.89 -16.87 41.83
CA GLY A 65 18.57 -16.34 43.03
C GLY A 65 18.14 -16.95 44.38
N VAL A 66 17.17 -17.89 44.39
CA VAL A 66 16.58 -18.55 45.58
C VAL A 66 16.13 -19.96 45.24
N GLN A 67 16.00 -20.84 46.24
CA GLN A 67 15.48 -22.20 46.04
C GLN A 67 14.03 -22.17 45.52
N LYS A 68 13.74 -22.93 44.45
CA LYS A 68 12.39 -23.06 43.89
C LYS A 68 11.41 -23.53 44.96
N ASN A 69 10.38 -22.73 45.19
CA ASN A 69 9.33 -22.98 46.17
C ASN A 69 7.99 -22.48 45.59
N PRO A 70 7.24 -23.33 44.87
CA PRO A 70 5.98 -22.94 44.22
C PRO A 70 4.91 -22.48 45.22
N THR A 71 4.93 -23.02 46.44
CA THR A 71 4.01 -22.63 47.51
C THR A 71 4.29 -21.19 47.97
N LYS A 72 5.56 -20.88 48.26
CA LYS A 72 5.99 -19.52 48.62
C LYS A 72 5.83 -18.54 47.45
N ALA A 73 6.05 -19.01 46.22
CA ALA A 73 5.80 -18.22 45.02
C ALA A 73 4.32 -17.81 44.91
N LEU A 74 3.40 -18.75 45.09
CA LEU A 74 1.97 -18.45 45.06
C LEU A 74 1.56 -17.51 46.21
N GLU A 75 2.14 -17.67 47.41
CA GLU A 75 1.92 -16.76 48.54
C GLU A 75 2.37 -15.33 48.22
N LEU A 76 3.60 -15.17 47.74
CA LEU A 76 4.17 -13.87 47.36
C LEU A 76 3.43 -13.24 46.18
N MET A 77 3.03 -14.06 45.20
CA MET A 77 2.23 -13.62 44.07
C MET A 77 0.87 -13.12 44.54
N THR A 78 0.25 -13.82 45.48
CA THR A 78 -1.02 -13.41 46.11
C THR A 78 -0.85 -12.10 46.86
N LYS A 79 0.21 -11.95 47.66
CA LYS A 79 0.51 -10.68 48.36
C LYS A 79 0.72 -9.53 47.38
N SER A 80 1.50 -9.74 46.33
CA SER A 80 1.72 -8.75 45.26
C SER A 80 0.41 -8.35 44.57
N ALA A 81 -0.43 -9.32 44.24
CA ALA A 81 -1.72 -9.08 43.63
C ALA A 81 -2.72 -8.38 44.58
N THR A 82 -2.68 -8.67 45.88
CA THR A 82 -3.48 -7.93 46.87
C THR A 82 -3.07 -6.46 46.97
N LEU A 83 -1.83 -6.15 46.63
CA LEU A 83 -1.29 -4.79 46.52
C LEU A 83 -1.48 -4.18 45.12
N LYS A 84 -2.37 -4.76 44.31
CA LYS A 84 -2.77 -4.25 42.99
C LYS A 84 -1.65 -4.20 41.96
N TYR A 85 -0.67 -5.09 42.05
CA TYR A 85 0.32 -5.24 41.00
C TYR A 85 -0.26 -6.04 39.83
N LEU A 86 -0.54 -5.35 38.72
CA LEU A 86 -1.24 -5.89 37.56
C LEU A 86 -0.64 -7.22 37.02
N PRO A 87 0.69 -7.37 36.87
CA PRO A 87 1.28 -8.65 36.45
C PRO A 87 0.97 -9.82 37.39
N ALA A 88 0.86 -9.58 38.69
CA ALA A 88 0.52 -10.60 39.66
C ALA A 88 -0.97 -10.99 39.58
N GLU A 89 -1.85 -10.00 39.39
CA GLU A 89 -3.29 -10.22 39.21
C GLU A 89 -3.58 -11.05 37.95
N LEU A 90 -2.91 -10.75 36.82
CA LEU A 90 -3.06 -11.52 35.60
C LEU A 90 -2.52 -12.95 35.72
N TYR A 91 -1.40 -13.12 36.42
CA TYR A 91 -0.85 -14.45 36.70
C TYR A 91 -1.84 -15.29 37.51
N LEU A 92 -2.40 -14.75 38.60
CA LEU A 92 -3.37 -15.48 39.40
C LEU A 92 -4.67 -15.74 38.64
N GLY A 93 -5.12 -14.78 37.81
CA GLY A 93 -6.23 -14.98 36.90
C GLY A 93 -6.02 -16.20 36.00
N ASN A 94 -4.86 -16.30 35.35
CA ASN A 94 -4.49 -17.45 34.52
C ASN A 94 -4.35 -18.76 35.34
N TYR A 95 -3.69 -18.72 36.48
CA TYR A 95 -3.45 -19.89 37.34
C TYR A 95 -4.76 -20.50 37.83
N TYR A 96 -5.66 -19.70 38.38
CA TYR A 96 -6.96 -20.22 38.84
C TYR A 96 -7.82 -20.69 37.68
N PHE A 97 -7.70 -20.04 36.52
CA PHE A 97 -8.47 -20.40 35.33
C PHE A 97 -8.01 -21.72 34.69
N GLN A 98 -6.71 -21.87 34.44
CA GLN A 98 -6.14 -22.96 33.65
C GLN A 98 -5.71 -24.14 34.52
N GLU A 99 -5.06 -23.88 35.66
CA GLU A 99 -4.50 -24.95 36.50
C GLU A 99 -5.55 -25.47 37.49
N LYS A 100 -6.27 -24.56 38.17
CA LYS A 100 -7.26 -24.93 39.19
C LYS A 100 -8.67 -25.11 38.66
N HIS A 101 -8.96 -24.64 37.46
CA HIS A 101 -10.30 -24.65 36.87
C HIS A 101 -11.35 -23.96 37.78
N ASP A 102 -10.90 -23.03 38.63
CA ASP A 102 -11.70 -22.24 39.56
C ASP A 102 -12.06 -20.89 38.91
N VAL A 103 -13.14 -20.92 38.14
CA VAL A 103 -13.61 -19.79 37.34
C VAL A 103 -14.02 -18.59 38.19
N PRO A 104 -14.75 -18.73 39.32
CA PRO A 104 -15.07 -17.59 40.20
C PRO A 104 -13.82 -16.87 40.71
N THR A 105 -12.80 -17.61 41.17
CA THR A 105 -11.57 -17.00 41.68
C THR A 105 -10.74 -16.38 40.55
N ALA A 106 -10.68 -17.01 39.39
CA ALA A 106 -10.05 -16.43 38.21
C ALA A 106 -10.71 -15.10 37.79
N LEU A 107 -12.04 -15.06 37.76
CA LEU A 107 -12.81 -13.87 37.43
C LEU A 107 -12.52 -12.72 38.41
N LEU A 108 -12.37 -13.01 39.71
CA LEU A 108 -12.01 -12.01 40.71
C LEU A 108 -10.69 -11.31 40.34
N TRP A 109 -9.66 -12.08 40.01
CA TRP A 109 -8.35 -11.55 39.65
C TRP A 109 -8.37 -10.81 38.30
N TYR A 110 -9.05 -11.34 37.29
CA TYR A 110 -9.21 -10.63 36.02
C TYR A 110 -10.01 -9.33 36.18
N LYS A 111 -10.96 -9.28 37.12
CA LYS A 111 -11.69 -8.04 37.42
C LYS A 111 -10.76 -6.96 37.97
N HIS A 112 -9.87 -7.32 38.87
CA HIS A 112 -8.88 -6.38 39.37
C HIS A 112 -8.00 -5.84 38.24
N ALA A 113 -7.50 -6.72 37.38
CA ALA A 113 -6.70 -6.33 36.22
C ALA A 113 -7.50 -5.46 35.22
N ALA A 114 -8.78 -5.76 35.02
CA ALA A 114 -9.67 -4.99 34.17
C ALA A 114 -9.94 -3.58 34.73
N ASP A 115 -10.09 -3.47 36.05
CA ASP A 115 -10.23 -2.20 36.78
C ASP A 115 -8.93 -1.38 36.75
N ALA A 116 -7.77 -2.05 36.67
CA ALA A 116 -6.45 -1.45 36.37
C ALA A 116 -6.23 -1.17 34.86
N ASP A 117 -7.31 -1.10 34.10
CA ASP A 117 -7.35 -0.75 32.68
C ASP A 117 -6.72 -1.79 31.71
N HIS A 118 -6.57 -3.06 32.10
CA HIS A 118 -6.05 -4.09 31.19
C HIS A 118 -7.08 -4.59 30.17
N SER A 119 -6.81 -4.34 28.88
CA SER A 119 -7.70 -4.59 27.74
C SER A 119 -8.26 -6.01 27.64
N ASP A 120 -7.42 -7.04 27.67
CA ASP A 120 -7.90 -8.42 27.52
C ASP A 120 -8.66 -8.91 28.77
N ALA A 121 -8.30 -8.38 29.94
CA ALA A 121 -9.00 -8.67 31.18
C ALA A 121 -10.38 -8.02 31.19
N GLN A 122 -10.51 -6.79 30.65
CA GLN A 122 -11.80 -6.14 30.43
C GLN A 122 -12.72 -6.99 29.55
N ILE A 123 -12.20 -7.55 28.46
CA ILE A 123 -12.98 -8.42 27.57
C ILE A 123 -13.39 -9.72 28.28
N PHE A 124 -12.47 -10.35 29.01
CA PHE A 124 -12.76 -11.57 29.77
C PHE A 124 -13.84 -11.33 30.82
N VAL A 125 -13.70 -10.28 31.63
CA VAL A 125 -14.67 -9.91 32.68
C VAL A 125 -16.02 -9.55 32.07
N ALA A 126 -16.02 -8.81 30.96
CA ALA A 126 -17.23 -8.47 30.24
C ALA A 126 -17.98 -9.73 29.75
N LEU A 127 -17.26 -10.66 29.12
CA LEU A 127 -17.82 -11.93 28.66
C LEU A 127 -18.29 -12.80 29.84
N ALA A 128 -17.58 -12.78 30.97
CA ALA A 128 -17.93 -13.55 32.15
C ALA A 128 -19.25 -13.06 32.77
N TYR A 129 -19.42 -11.74 32.94
CA TYR A 129 -20.68 -11.17 33.40
C TYR A 129 -21.81 -11.28 32.36
N LEU A 130 -21.49 -11.24 31.06
CA LEU A 130 -22.50 -11.40 30.01
C LEU A 130 -23.09 -12.82 30.00
N ASN A 131 -22.24 -13.84 30.21
CA ASN A 131 -22.61 -15.25 30.05
C ASN A 131 -22.82 -15.98 31.39
N GLY A 132 -22.62 -15.31 32.52
CA GLY A 132 -22.73 -15.93 33.84
C GLY A 132 -21.60 -16.92 34.16
N TYR A 133 -20.41 -16.66 33.62
CA TYR A 133 -19.26 -17.55 33.78
C TYR A 133 -18.49 -17.20 35.06
N GLY A 134 -18.61 -18.04 36.10
CA GLY A 134 -18.04 -17.76 37.42
C GLY A 134 -18.76 -16.65 38.21
N THR A 135 -19.89 -16.15 37.71
CA THR A 135 -20.71 -15.09 38.33
C THR A 135 -22.16 -15.21 37.88
N LYS A 136 -23.10 -14.52 38.55
CA LYS A 136 -24.44 -14.30 37.99
C LYS A 136 -24.36 -13.39 36.77
N ILE A 137 -25.26 -13.60 35.81
CA ILE A 137 -25.40 -12.74 34.62
C ILE A 137 -25.68 -11.30 35.06
N ASN A 138 -24.88 -10.35 34.57
CA ASN A 138 -25.04 -8.92 34.82
C ASN A 138 -24.66 -8.13 33.56
N LYS A 139 -25.67 -7.81 32.76
CA LYS A 139 -25.47 -7.15 31.46
C LYS A 139 -24.93 -5.72 31.57
N ASP A 140 -25.25 -4.99 32.64
CA ASP A 140 -24.75 -3.62 32.82
C ASP A 140 -23.26 -3.61 33.18
N THR A 141 -22.84 -4.54 34.03
CA THR A 141 -21.41 -4.73 34.34
C THR A 141 -20.64 -5.20 33.10
N ALA A 142 -21.21 -6.13 32.32
CA ALA A 142 -20.63 -6.53 31.05
C ALA A 142 -20.48 -5.34 30.08
N ARG A 143 -21.54 -4.53 29.92
CA ARG A 143 -21.53 -3.33 29.09
C ARG A 143 -20.45 -2.35 29.51
N LYS A 144 -20.28 -2.11 30.82
CA LYS A 144 -19.23 -1.23 31.36
C LYS A 144 -17.84 -1.64 30.85
N TYR A 145 -17.45 -2.91 31.04
CA TYR A 145 -16.12 -3.37 30.63
C TYR A 145 -15.96 -3.45 29.11
N PHE A 146 -17.02 -3.80 28.36
CA PHE A 146 -16.98 -3.71 26.90
C PHE A 146 -16.78 -2.28 26.40
N ILE A 147 -17.37 -1.26 27.05
CA ILE A 147 -17.13 0.15 26.71
C ILE A 147 -15.65 0.51 26.92
N MET A 148 -15.06 0.08 28.03
CA MET A 148 -13.65 0.34 28.34
C MET A 148 -12.73 -0.26 27.25
N ALA A 149 -12.96 -1.52 26.89
CA ALA A 149 -12.20 -2.21 25.84
C ALA A 149 -12.48 -1.66 24.42
N ALA A 150 -13.72 -1.33 24.10
CA ALA A 150 -14.12 -0.82 22.77
C ALA A 150 -13.50 0.55 22.46
N LYS A 151 -13.33 1.41 23.48
CA LYS A 151 -12.63 2.70 23.37
C LYS A 151 -11.16 2.55 22.97
N LYS A 152 -10.54 1.39 23.24
CA LYS A 152 -9.17 1.04 22.85
C LYS A 152 -9.07 0.40 21.46
N ASN A 153 -10.11 0.56 20.64
CA ASN A 153 -10.23 0.05 19.29
C ASN A 153 -10.20 -1.49 19.16
N ILE A 154 -10.69 -2.21 20.19
CA ILE A 154 -10.67 -3.68 20.18
C ILE A 154 -11.90 -4.25 19.47
N PRO A 155 -11.77 -4.96 18.33
CA PRO A 155 -12.90 -5.24 17.44
C PRO A 155 -13.97 -6.17 18.06
N ILE A 156 -13.54 -7.19 18.81
CA ILE A 156 -14.46 -8.09 19.51
C ILE A 156 -15.27 -7.34 20.58
N ALA A 157 -14.65 -6.41 21.31
CA ALA A 157 -15.36 -5.61 22.32
C ALA A 157 -16.36 -4.65 21.66
N GLN A 158 -16.01 -4.04 20.54
CA GLN A 158 -16.89 -3.19 19.75
C GLN A 158 -18.11 -3.97 19.23
N TYR A 159 -17.90 -5.20 18.73
CA TYR A 159 -18.98 -6.06 18.26
C TYR A 159 -19.94 -6.50 19.37
N GLU A 160 -19.41 -6.99 20.50
CA GLU A 160 -20.24 -7.44 21.62
C GLU A 160 -20.97 -6.26 22.30
N LEU A 161 -20.33 -5.09 22.37
CA LEU A 161 -20.97 -3.85 22.81
C LEU A 161 -22.13 -3.45 21.89
N ALA A 162 -21.94 -3.60 20.58
CA ALA A 162 -23.00 -3.35 19.61
C ALA A 162 -24.20 -4.27 19.83
N GLN A 163 -23.99 -5.57 20.09
CA GLN A 163 -25.09 -6.50 20.40
C GLN A 163 -25.85 -6.07 21.65
N LEU A 164 -25.13 -5.69 22.72
CA LEU A 164 -25.75 -5.20 23.97
C LEU A 164 -26.59 -3.94 23.77
N PHE A 165 -26.22 -3.07 22.84
CA PHE A 165 -27.02 -1.91 22.48
C PHE A 165 -28.21 -2.25 21.56
N PHE A 166 -28.07 -3.24 20.66
CA PHE A 166 -29.19 -3.73 19.84
C PHE A 166 -30.29 -4.41 20.67
N GLU A 167 -29.93 -5.06 21.77
CA GLU A 167 -30.88 -5.66 22.71
C GLU A 167 -31.75 -4.63 23.43
N ASN A 168 -31.28 -3.37 23.56
CA ASN A 168 -32.04 -2.33 24.22
C ASN A 168 -33.10 -1.71 23.27
N LYS A 169 -34.31 -1.49 23.80
CA LYS A 169 -35.44 -0.96 23.02
C LYS A 169 -35.32 0.53 22.71
N HIS A 170 -34.45 1.28 23.40
CA HIS A 170 -34.29 2.72 23.21
C HIS A 170 -33.60 3.07 21.87
N ALA A 171 -34.14 4.08 21.17
CA ALA A 171 -33.65 4.49 19.85
C ALA A 171 -32.19 4.99 19.84
N VAL A 172 -31.75 5.62 20.94
CA VAL A 172 -30.37 6.11 21.12
C VAL A 172 -29.38 4.95 21.15
N ASP A 173 -29.75 3.85 21.82
CA ASP A 173 -28.90 2.67 21.90
C ASP A 173 -28.76 1.99 20.54
N LYS A 174 -29.83 1.93 19.72
CA LYS A 174 -29.74 1.42 18.35
C LYS A 174 -28.77 2.22 17.47
N LYS A 175 -28.70 3.55 17.65
CA LYS A 175 -27.72 4.38 16.94
C LYS A 175 -26.29 4.07 17.39
N MET A 176 -26.06 3.95 18.70
CA MET A 176 -24.77 3.55 19.24
C MET A 176 -24.36 2.13 18.80
N ALA A 177 -25.31 1.21 18.73
CA ALA A 177 -25.12 -0.15 18.23
C ALA A 177 -24.55 -0.16 16.82
N ARG A 178 -25.14 0.63 15.90
CA ARG A 178 -24.66 0.74 14.51
C ARG A 178 -23.26 1.31 14.41
N ILE A 179 -22.95 2.35 15.20
CA ILE A 179 -21.62 2.97 15.21
C ILE A 179 -20.56 1.94 15.64
N TRP A 180 -20.82 1.23 16.75
CA TRP A 180 -19.87 0.23 17.24
C TRP A 180 -19.78 -1.00 16.33
N LEU A 181 -20.89 -1.42 15.73
CA LEU A 181 -20.91 -2.52 14.76
C LEU A 181 -20.09 -2.17 13.51
N MET A 182 -20.26 -0.95 12.97
CA MET A 182 -19.51 -0.49 11.82
C MET A 182 -18.01 -0.39 12.14
N LYS A 183 -17.64 0.18 13.29
CA LYS A 183 -16.24 0.23 13.75
C LYS A 183 -15.62 -1.16 13.86
N ALA A 184 -16.36 -2.14 14.40
CA ALA A 184 -15.88 -3.52 14.47
C ALA A 184 -15.67 -4.11 13.06
N ALA A 185 -16.59 -3.85 12.12
CA ALA A 185 -16.50 -4.31 10.74
C ALA A 185 -15.32 -3.69 9.97
N GLU A 186 -15.08 -2.39 10.18
CA GLU A 186 -13.94 -1.64 9.64
C GLU A 186 -12.61 -2.14 10.20
N ASN A 187 -12.56 -2.50 11.49
CA ASN A 187 -11.41 -3.18 12.10
C ASN A 187 -11.34 -4.69 11.79
N ASN A 188 -11.92 -5.11 10.67
CA ASN A 188 -11.85 -6.45 10.10
C ASN A 188 -12.44 -7.59 10.95
N TYR A 189 -13.44 -7.31 11.80
CA TYR A 189 -14.11 -8.37 12.58
C TYR A 189 -15.17 -9.11 11.74
N PRO A 190 -15.03 -10.43 11.47
CA PRO A 190 -15.84 -11.12 10.45
C PRO A 190 -17.33 -11.20 10.78
N ASP A 191 -17.69 -11.42 12.06
CA ASP A 191 -19.10 -11.46 12.48
C ASP A 191 -19.76 -10.08 12.30
N ALA A 192 -19.01 -8.99 12.54
CA ALA A 192 -19.51 -7.63 12.35
C ALA A 192 -19.72 -7.32 10.87
N GLN A 193 -18.76 -7.69 10.01
CA GLN A 193 -18.87 -7.52 8.56
C GLN A 193 -20.08 -8.27 8.00
N TYR A 194 -20.31 -9.51 8.45
CA TYR A 194 -21.49 -10.27 8.06
C TYR A 194 -22.77 -9.57 8.49
N GLN A 195 -22.85 -9.13 9.75
CA GLN A 195 -24.06 -8.49 10.28
C GLN A 195 -24.35 -7.15 9.61
N VAL A 196 -23.33 -6.30 9.38
CA VAL A 196 -23.47 -5.06 8.59
C VAL A 196 -23.94 -5.37 7.17
N GLY A 197 -23.34 -6.38 6.54
CA GLY A 197 -23.70 -6.82 5.20
C GLY A 197 -25.15 -7.26 5.08
N VAL A 198 -25.64 -8.12 5.98
CA VAL A 198 -27.07 -8.52 6.01
C VAL A 198 -27.98 -7.33 6.28
N MET A 199 -27.62 -6.44 7.20
CA MET A 199 -28.44 -5.28 7.57
C MET A 199 -28.61 -4.28 6.41
N LEU A 200 -27.52 -3.95 5.70
CA LEU A 200 -27.56 -3.12 4.49
C LEU A 200 -28.32 -3.81 3.36
N TYR A 201 -28.14 -5.13 3.21
CA TYR A 201 -28.81 -5.92 2.18
C TYR A 201 -30.34 -5.96 2.36
N THR A 202 -30.78 -6.13 3.60
CA THR A 202 -32.20 -6.26 3.96
C THR A 202 -32.89 -4.92 4.21
N GLY A 203 -32.14 -3.83 4.36
CA GLY A 203 -32.67 -2.52 4.79
C GLY A 203 -33.12 -2.50 6.26
N ASN A 204 -32.62 -3.45 7.08
CA ASN A 204 -32.93 -3.50 8.50
C ASN A 204 -31.87 -2.73 9.28
N GLN A 205 -32.27 -1.69 10.02
CA GLN A 205 -31.41 -0.75 10.78
C GLN A 205 -30.55 0.21 9.94
N TYR A 206 -30.33 -0.06 8.65
CA TYR A 206 -29.70 0.86 7.68
C TYR A 206 -30.64 1.11 6.50
N ASP A 207 -30.43 2.19 5.76
CA ASP A 207 -31.03 2.35 4.45
C ASP A 207 -30.62 1.18 3.57
N LYS A 208 -31.58 0.64 2.81
CA LYS A 208 -31.35 -0.54 1.98
C LYS A 208 -30.33 -0.21 0.88
N ASP A 209 -29.15 -0.81 0.97
CA ASP A 209 -28.10 -0.77 -0.04
C ASP A 209 -27.62 -2.20 -0.29
N GLU A 210 -28.25 -2.84 -1.26
CA GLU A 210 -27.94 -4.23 -1.61
C GLU A 210 -26.51 -4.40 -2.13
N ARG A 211 -25.94 -3.36 -2.76
CA ARG A 211 -24.58 -3.40 -3.29
C ARG A 211 -23.58 -3.35 -2.13
N GLN A 212 -23.70 -2.36 -1.25
CA GLN A 212 -22.84 -2.24 -0.09
C GLN A 212 -23.02 -3.42 0.88
N GLY A 213 -24.26 -3.92 1.00
CA GLY A 213 -24.56 -5.15 1.74
C GLY A 213 -23.81 -6.38 1.21
N LYS A 214 -23.83 -6.60 -0.11
CA LYS A 214 -23.06 -7.68 -0.76
C LYS A 214 -21.55 -7.51 -0.56
N GLU A 215 -21.02 -6.29 -0.67
CA GLU A 215 -19.59 -6.01 -0.46
C GLU A 215 -19.13 -6.38 0.96
N TRP A 216 -19.92 -6.04 1.99
CA TRP A 216 -19.61 -6.43 3.36
C TRP A 216 -19.76 -7.94 3.61
N LEU A 217 -20.75 -8.60 3.00
CA LEU A 217 -20.89 -10.06 3.03
C LEU A 217 -19.69 -10.76 2.38
N GLN A 218 -19.19 -10.24 1.26
CA GLN A 218 -18.00 -10.77 0.58
C GLN A 218 -16.73 -10.58 1.42
N LYS A 219 -16.58 -9.43 2.09
CA LYS A 219 -15.48 -9.20 3.05
C LYS A 219 -15.55 -10.22 4.20
N ALA A 220 -16.74 -10.46 4.75
CA ALA A 220 -16.94 -11.45 5.81
C ALA A 220 -16.60 -12.87 5.34
N GLU A 221 -17.03 -13.27 4.14
CA GLU A 221 -16.67 -14.55 3.53
C GLU A 221 -15.16 -14.70 3.35
N LYS A 222 -14.48 -13.66 2.84
CA LYS A 222 -13.02 -13.65 2.65
C LYS A 222 -12.28 -13.84 3.97
N ASN A 223 -12.83 -13.32 5.07
CA ASN A 223 -12.32 -13.54 6.42
C ASN A 223 -12.82 -14.84 7.08
N GLY A 224 -13.39 -15.77 6.30
CA GLY A 224 -13.75 -17.12 6.75
C GLY A 224 -15.15 -17.26 7.37
N HIS A 225 -16.03 -16.26 7.26
CA HIS A 225 -17.36 -16.32 7.88
C HIS A 225 -18.32 -17.22 7.09
N MET A 226 -18.60 -18.42 7.62
CA MET A 226 -19.38 -19.45 6.91
C MET A 226 -20.82 -19.03 6.56
N ASN A 227 -21.50 -18.26 7.42
CA ASN A 227 -22.86 -17.82 7.10
C ASN A 227 -22.88 -16.77 5.99
N ALA A 228 -21.80 -16.00 5.83
CA ALA A 228 -21.71 -15.02 4.74
C ALA A 228 -21.59 -15.74 3.39
N LYS A 229 -20.74 -16.77 3.34
CA LYS A 229 -20.63 -17.69 2.20
C LYS A 229 -21.95 -18.35 1.84
N LYS A 230 -22.67 -18.89 2.84
CA LYS A 230 -23.98 -19.51 2.62
C LYS A 230 -25.01 -18.49 2.12
N PHE A 231 -25.07 -17.31 2.72
CA PHE A 231 -25.98 -16.24 2.31
C PHE A 231 -25.72 -15.81 0.86
N LEU A 232 -24.45 -15.63 0.47
CA LEU A 232 -24.08 -15.30 -0.91
C LEU A 232 -24.40 -16.44 -1.89
N ALA A 233 -24.24 -17.69 -1.49
CA ALA A 233 -24.64 -18.85 -2.29
C ALA A 233 -26.17 -18.94 -2.46
N ASP A 234 -26.94 -18.67 -1.40
CA ASP A 234 -28.41 -18.63 -1.43
C ASP A 234 -28.93 -17.48 -2.33
N LEU A 235 -28.23 -16.34 -2.38
CA LEU A 235 -28.52 -15.26 -3.33
C LEU A 235 -28.27 -15.63 -4.79
N ILE A 236 -27.29 -16.51 -5.04
CA ILE A 236 -26.97 -17.01 -6.38
C ILE A 236 -28.02 -18.04 -6.81
N THR A 237 -28.49 -18.91 -5.91
CA THR A 237 -29.53 -19.91 -6.20
C THR A 237 -30.94 -19.32 -6.31
N GLN A 238 -31.24 -18.22 -5.61
CA GLN A 238 -32.50 -17.45 -5.77
C GLN A 238 -32.63 -16.79 -7.15
N ASN A 239 -31.53 -16.61 -7.89
CA ASN A 239 -31.54 -16.08 -9.27
C ASN A 239 -31.65 -17.17 -10.34
N THR A 240 -31.84 -18.44 -9.97
CA THR A 240 -31.93 -19.58 -10.92
C THR A 240 -33.09 -20.53 -10.61
N VAL A 241 -34.32 -20.03 -10.51
CA VAL A 241 -35.53 -20.82 -10.83
C VAL A 241 -36.65 -19.87 -11.26
N THR A 242 -37.13 -19.99 -12.49
CA THR A 242 -38.45 -19.48 -12.88
C THR A 242 -39.25 -20.60 -13.52
N GLU A 243 -40.39 -20.96 -12.94
CA GLU A 243 -41.56 -21.31 -13.74
C GLU A 243 -42.83 -20.69 -13.13
N PRO A 244 -43.67 -20.00 -13.93
CA PRO A 244 -44.86 -19.30 -13.45
C PRO A 244 -46.15 -20.08 -13.78
N GLN A 245 -46.94 -20.43 -12.76
CA GLN A 245 -48.40 -20.34 -12.81
C GLN A 245 -49.01 -20.54 -11.41
N LYS A 246 -49.00 -19.44 -10.64
CA LYS A 246 -50.20 -18.95 -9.95
C LYS A 246 -50.09 -17.43 -9.75
N GLN A 247 -51.02 -16.76 -10.42
CA GLN A 247 -51.47 -15.37 -10.24
C GLN A 247 -50.66 -14.24 -10.89
N ALA A 248 -51.01 -14.06 -12.17
CA ALA A 248 -51.63 -12.84 -12.70
C ALA A 248 -50.77 -11.57 -12.87
N SER A 249 -50.16 -11.46 -14.06
CA SER A 249 -50.09 -10.20 -14.81
C SER A 249 -49.48 -10.44 -16.21
N SER A 250 -50.35 -10.59 -17.21
CA SER A 250 -49.97 -10.58 -18.62
C SER A 250 -50.34 -9.24 -19.26
N LEU A 251 -49.44 -8.26 -19.15
CA LEU A 251 -49.33 -7.13 -20.08
C LEU A 251 -47.83 -6.96 -20.37
N SER A 252 -47.49 -6.68 -21.64
CA SER A 252 -46.13 -6.83 -22.18
C SER A 252 -45.15 -5.73 -21.71
N PRO A 253 -43.82 -5.92 -21.86
CA PRO A 253 -42.79 -4.94 -21.48
C PRO A 253 -42.94 -3.55 -22.14
N GLU A 254 -43.60 -3.45 -23.30
CA GLU A 254 -43.93 -2.18 -23.96
C GLU A 254 -45.13 -1.47 -23.33
N GLN A 255 -46.06 -2.20 -22.71
CA GLN A 255 -47.16 -1.62 -21.92
C GLN A 255 -46.72 -1.27 -20.48
N GLN A 256 -45.72 -1.96 -19.92
CA GLN A 256 -45.11 -1.60 -18.63
C GLN A 256 -44.19 -0.37 -18.73
N TRP A 257 -43.59 -0.12 -19.90
CA TRP A 257 -42.80 1.10 -20.10
C TRP A 257 -43.68 2.37 -20.17
N GLN A 258 -44.92 2.27 -20.66
CA GLN A 258 -45.89 3.37 -20.59
C GLN A 258 -46.46 3.60 -19.18
N ALA A 259 -46.57 2.56 -18.34
CA ALA A 259 -47.07 2.69 -16.97
C ALA A 259 -46.04 3.31 -16.00
N LEU A 260 -44.74 3.05 -16.20
CA LEU A 260 -43.67 3.63 -15.37
C LEU A 260 -43.48 5.13 -15.62
N ASN A 261 -43.73 5.61 -16.85
CA ASN A 261 -43.77 7.03 -17.19
C ASN A 261 -44.97 7.78 -16.58
N THR A 262 -45.97 7.06 -16.05
CA THR A 262 -47.16 7.66 -15.45
C THR A 262 -47.05 7.82 -13.93
N LEU A 263 -46.06 7.18 -13.27
CA LEU A 263 -45.95 7.16 -11.80
C LEU A 263 -44.76 7.94 -11.23
N LEU A 264 -43.86 8.44 -12.09
CA LEU A 264 -42.83 9.42 -11.72
C LEU A 264 -43.31 10.88 -11.87
N ASN A 265 -44.50 11.07 -12.43
CA ASN A 265 -45.26 12.32 -12.28
C ASN A 265 -46.15 12.19 -11.04
N ASN A 266 -45.68 12.73 -9.91
CA ASN A 266 -46.45 13.33 -8.80
C ASN A 266 -45.82 12.98 -7.45
N VAL A 267 -44.88 13.81 -6.98
CA VAL A 267 -45.07 14.64 -5.78
C VAL A 267 -44.08 15.81 -5.88
N HIS A 268 -44.65 16.98 -6.13
CA HIS A 268 -43.99 18.28 -6.03
C HIS A 268 -43.57 18.59 -4.59
N ILE A 269 -42.34 19.09 -4.42
CA ILE A 269 -42.07 20.12 -3.42
C ILE A 269 -41.63 21.38 -4.16
N SER A 270 -42.42 22.43 -3.93
CA SER A 270 -42.41 23.73 -4.58
C SER A 270 -41.19 24.57 -4.17
N LEU A 271 -40.42 25.04 -5.15
CA LEU A 271 -39.75 26.33 -5.08
C LEU A 271 -40.29 27.18 -6.22
N LYS A 272 -41.31 27.98 -5.91
CA LYS A 272 -41.72 29.10 -6.76
C LYS A 272 -40.58 30.12 -6.80
N ASN A 273 -40.09 30.44 -8.00
CA ASN A 273 -39.85 31.84 -8.34
C ASN A 273 -40.20 32.05 -9.83
N PRO A 274 -41.09 33.00 -10.15
CA PRO A 274 -41.58 33.22 -11.50
C PRO A 274 -40.58 34.09 -12.26
N PHE A 275 -40.44 33.85 -13.56
CA PHE A 275 -40.41 34.88 -14.63
C PHE A 275 -39.95 34.18 -15.91
N VAL A 276 -40.93 33.77 -16.69
CA VAL A 276 -40.77 33.67 -18.15
C VAL A 276 -40.89 35.10 -18.66
N ALA A 277 -39.85 35.59 -19.33
CA ALA A 277 -39.97 36.68 -20.27
C ALA A 277 -39.49 36.16 -21.62
N THR A 278 -40.44 36.03 -22.53
CA THR A 278 -40.22 35.91 -23.97
C THR A 278 -39.62 37.20 -24.53
N ALA A 279 -38.53 37.07 -25.29
CA ALA A 279 -38.13 37.95 -26.38
C ALA A 279 -37.34 37.04 -27.33
N GLY A 280 -37.66 36.86 -28.61
CA GLY A 280 -38.08 37.85 -29.59
C GLY A 280 -36.87 38.18 -30.46
N ASN A 281 -36.76 37.49 -31.59
CA ASN A 281 -35.91 37.74 -32.78
C ASN A 281 -34.51 38.35 -32.58
N ASP A 282 -33.49 37.57 -32.93
CA ASP A 282 -32.41 38.06 -33.80
C ASP A 282 -31.92 36.92 -34.71
N ALA A 283 -32.37 36.98 -35.95
CA ALA A 283 -31.77 36.24 -37.04
C ALA A 283 -30.47 36.94 -37.44
N LEU A 284 -29.31 36.35 -37.10
CA LEU A 284 -28.04 36.34 -37.85
C LEU A 284 -26.84 36.07 -36.92
N THR A 285 -26.70 34.87 -36.37
CA THR A 285 -25.38 34.35 -35.96
C THR A 285 -25.31 32.86 -36.25
N LYS A 286 -24.47 32.47 -37.21
CA LYS A 286 -24.16 31.06 -37.43
C LYS A 286 -23.39 30.53 -36.22
N THR A 287 -23.83 29.37 -35.73
CA THR A 287 -23.37 28.71 -34.53
C THR A 287 -21.93 28.19 -34.70
N PRO A 288 -20.97 28.58 -33.83
CA PRO A 288 -19.64 27.98 -33.81
C PRO A 288 -19.70 26.46 -33.55
N GLN A 289 -18.75 25.72 -34.12
CA GLN A 289 -18.72 24.24 -34.07
C GLN A 289 -17.75 23.73 -32.99
N LEU A 290 -18.22 22.80 -32.15
CA LEU A 290 -17.37 22.01 -31.26
C LEU A 290 -16.50 21.05 -32.07
N VAL A 291 -15.29 20.73 -31.60
CA VAL A 291 -14.41 19.77 -32.27
C VAL A 291 -14.91 18.34 -32.01
N PRO A 292 -15.41 17.62 -33.02
CA PRO A 292 -15.79 16.23 -32.85
C PRO A 292 -14.54 15.39 -32.60
N ILE A 293 -14.55 14.54 -31.57
CA ILE A 293 -13.47 13.58 -31.36
C ILE A 293 -13.69 12.37 -32.25
N SER A 294 -12.74 12.10 -33.13
CA SER A 294 -12.78 10.96 -34.05
C SER A 294 -12.18 9.68 -33.42
N LYS A 295 -12.45 8.51 -34.02
CA LYS A 295 -11.82 7.23 -33.62
C LYS A 295 -10.29 7.32 -33.58
N THR A 296 -9.68 8.06 -34.50
CA THR A 296 -8.22 8.21 -34.59
C THR A 296 -7.64 9.19 -33.57
N SER A 297 -8.50 10.02 -32.93
CA SER A 297 -8.15 10.86 -31.77
C SER A 297 -8.28 10.09 -30.45
N ILE A 298 -9.29 9.22 -30.40
CA ILE A 298 -9.48 8.00 -29.59
C ILE A 298 -8.26 7.09 -29.41
N VAL A 299 -8.08 6.29 -30.46
CA VAL A 299 -7.30 5.07 -30.60
C VAL A 299 -6.20 5.38 -31.60
N ARG A 300 -5.03 5.75 -31.07
CA ARG A 300 -3.85 6.11 -31.86
C ARG A 300 -2.67 5.30 -31.36
N ALA A 301 -2.26 4.34 -32.17
CA ALA A 301 -1.01 3.63 -31.94
C ALA A 301 0.17 4.61 -32.02
N ASP A 302 0.94 4.69 -30.92
CA ASP A 302 2.18 5.46 -30.85
C ASP A 302 3.37 4.52 -31.08
N PHE A 303 3.99 4.64 -32.26
CA PHE A 303 5.18 3.88 -32.67
C PHE A 303 6.48 4.66 -32.41
N SER A 304 6.53 5.39 -31.30
CA SER A 304 7.74 6.03 -30.80
C SER A 304 8.59 5.06 -29.99
N VAL A 305 9.91 5.08 -30.19
CA VAL A 305 10.82 4.37 -29.27
C VAL A 305 10.83 5.12 -27.95
N ILE A 306 10.93 4.39 -26.84
CA ILE A 306 11.11 4.98 -25.51
C ILE A 306 12.55 5.44 -25.39
N LYS A 307 12.75 6.70 -25.05
CA LYS A 307 14.07 7.29 -24.83
C LYS A 307 14.52 7.08 -23.37
N PRO A 308 15.83 7.05 -23.11
CA PRO A 308 16.40 6.94 -21.76
C PRO A 308 15.82 7.90 -20.72
N ASN A 309 15.56 9.16 -21.11
CA ASN A 309 15.00 10.19 -20.24
C ASN A 309 13.48 10.08 -20.00
N GLU A 310 12.77 9.28 -20.79
CA GLU A 310 11.32 9.05 -20.64
C GLU A 310 11.00 7.98 -19.60
N ILE A 311 12.00 7.20 -19.14
CA ILE A 311 11.82 6.22 -18.06
C ILE A 311 11.59 6.98 -16.74
N PRO A 312 10.48 6.74 -16.01
CA PRO A 312 10.25 7.41 -14.74
C PRO A 312 11.34 7.10 -13.71
N MET A 313 11.80 8.10 -12.94
CA MET A 313 12.81 7.86 -11.89
C MET A 313 12.31 6.89 -10.83
N ASP A 314 11.01 6.87 -10.53
CA ASP A 314 10.46 5.89 -9.57
C ASP A 314 10.61 4.45 -10.08
N SER A 315 10.50 4.21 -11.39
CA SER A 315 10.75 2.90 -11.99
C SER A 315 12.23 2.51 -11.89
N VAL A 316 13.13 3.47 -12.11
CA VAL A 316 14.58 3.29 -11.92
C VAL A 316 14.91 2.97 -10.46
N ILE A 317 14.35 3.72 -9.52
CA ILE A 317 14.57 3.53 -8.07
C ILE A 317 14.03 2.16 -7.63
N SER A 318 12.84 1.79 -8.07
CA SER A 318 12.25 0.47 -7.81
C SER A 318 13.17 -0.64 -8.32
N TYR A 319 13.68 -0.53 -9.55
CA TYR A 319 14.61 -1.49 -10.12
C TYR A 319 15.93 -1.58 -9.35
N LEU A 320 16.59 -0.44 -9.11
CA LEU A 320 17.86 -0.38 -8.37
C LEU A 320 17.72 -0.96 -6.96
N SER A 321 16.62 -0.62 -6.27
CA SER A 321 16.32 -1.13 -4.93
C SER A 321 16.02 -2.62 -4.93
N LYS A 322 15.33 -3.14 -5.95
CA LYS A 322 15.09 -4.58 -6.15
C LYS A 322 16.38 -5.34 -6.40
N ILE A 323 17.29 -4.81 -7.21
CA ILE A 323 18.57 -5.47 -7.46
C ILE A 323 19.46 -5.45 -6.22
N ASP A 324 19.56 -4.33 -5.51
CA ASP A 324 20.30 -4.27 -4.25
C ASP A 324 19.77 -5.28 -3.23
N TYR A 325 18.45 -5.52 -3.21
CA TYR A 325 17.83 -6.56 -2.40
C TYR A 325 18.20 -7.98 -2.88
N ILE A 326 18.11 -8.28 -4.19
CA ILE A 326 18.35 -9.63 -4.74
C ILE A 326 19.83 -10.03 -4.68
N GLN A 327 20.74 -9.10 -4.96
CA GLN A 327 22.19 -9.35 -4.96
C GLN A 327 22.75 -9.49 -3.54
N GLN A 328 22.10 -8.90 -2.53
CA GLN A 328 22.43 -9.10 -1.12
C GLN A 328 21.62 -10.27 -0.56
N LYS A 329 22.10 -11.50 -0.73
CA LYS A 329 21.68 -12.63 0.09
C LYS A 329 22.67 -12.75 1.25
N PRO A 330 22.56 -11.94 2.32
CA PRO A 330 23.55 -11.95 3.38
C PRO A 330 23.61 -13.36 3.99
N PRO A 331 24.78 -13.85 4.41
CA PRO A 331 24.83 -14.98 5.31
C PRO A 331 23.95 -14.67 6.52
N PHE A 332 23.22 -15.66 7.04
CA PHE A 332 22.43 -15.49 8.26
C PHE A 332 23.31 -14.86 9.34
N TYR A 333 22.99 -13.61 9.68
CA TYR A 333 23.72 -12.84 10.67
C TYR A 333 23.07 -13.08 12.04
N PHE A 334 23.85 -13.63 12.96
CA PHE A 334 23.42 -13.91 14.33
C PHE A 334 24.18 -12.95 15.26
N PRO A 335 23.57 -11.83 15.69
CA PRO A 335 24.23 -10.86 16.55
C PRO A 335 24.71 -11.53 17.84
N ILE A 336 26.02 -11.43 18.13
CA ILE A 336 26.61 -11.96 19.36
C ILE A 336 26.56 -10.86 20.42
N TYR A 337 26.10 -11.19 21.63
CA TYR A 337 26.19 -10.28 22.76
C TYR A 337 27.66 -10.14 23.19
N PRO A 338 28.18 -8.91 23.38
CA PRO A 338 29.53 -8.73 23.90
C PRO A 338 29.62 -9.28 25.34
N PHE A 339 30.78 -9.84 25.69
CA PHE A 339 31.06 -10.20 27.07
C PHE A 339 31.18 -8.93 27.91
N VAL A 340 30.53 -8.90 29.07
CA VAL A 340 30.59 -7.80 30.02
C VAL A 340 31.13 -8.35 31.33
N PHE A 341 32.21 -7.75 31.83
CA PHE A 341 32.80 -8.14 33.10
C PHE A 341 31.79 -8.00 34.26
N PRO A 342 31.69 -8.98 35.16
CA PRO A 342 31.02 -8.82 36.44
C PRO A 342 31.55 -7.60 37.20
N SER A 343 30.69 -6.97 38.01
CA SER A 343 31.07 -5.81 38.83
C SER A 343 32.34 -6.11 39.66
N ASN A 344 33.27 -5.15 39.71
CA ASN A 344 34.55 -5.26 40.43
C ASN A 344 35.50 -6.36 39.94
N THR A 345 35.36 -6.83 38.70
CA THR A 345 36.35 -7.70 38.05
C THR A 345 37.00 -6.97 36.89
N SER A 346 38.31 -7.19 36.71
CA SER A 346 39.10 -6.52 35.66
C SER A 346 39.83 -7.49 34.73
N ASP A 347 39.86 -8.77 35.08
CA ASP A 347 40.44 -9.84 34.28
C ASP A 347 39.54 -11.08 34.27
N TYR A 348 39.77 -11.97 33.29
CA TYR A 348 38.93 -13.14 33.07
C TYR A 348 39.00 -14.16 34.21
N GLN A 349 40.09 -14.23 34.95
CA GLN A 349 40.24 -15.19 36.04
C GLN A 349 39.42 -14.77 37.26
N GLN A 350 39.46 -13.48 37.61
CA GLN A 350 38.57 -12.89 38.62
C GLN A 350 37.10 -12.99 38.21
N ALA A 351 36.79 -12.73 36.94
CA ALA A 351 35.44 -12.88 36.40
C ALA A 351 34.95 -14.33 36.54
N PHE A 352 35.79 -15.31 36.17
CA PHE A 352 35.46 -16.72 36.25
C PHE A 352 35.14 -17.15 37.68
N THR A 353 36.02 -16.85 38.65
CA THR A 353 35.82 -17.22 40.05
C THR A 353 34.57 -16.56 40.63
N THR A 354 34.33 -15.28 40.31
CA THR A 354 33.13 -14.55 40.75
C THR A 354 31.86 -15.18 40.18
N LEU A 355 31.86 -15.49 38.89
CA LEU A 355 30.72 -16.10 38.20
C LEU A 355 30.44 -17.51 38.72
N GLN A 356 31.47 -18.32 38.97
CA GLN A 356 31.33 -19.65 39.57
C GLN A 356 30.65 -19.60 40.95
N ARG A 357 31.06 -18.66 41.79
CA ARG A 357 30.40 -18.44 43.08
C ARG A 357 28.94 -18.02 42.91
N GLN A 358 28.66 -17.11 41.97
CA GLN A 358 27.31 -16.62 41.73
C GLN A 358 26.35 -17.70 41.17
N ILE A 359 26.81 -18.63 40.33
CA ILE A 359 25.94 -19.69 39.81
C ILE A 359 25.50 -20.69 40.88
N GLU A 360 26.25 -20.86 41.98
CA GLU A 360 25.84 -21.70 43.12
C GLU A 360 24.53 -21.23 43.75
N PHE A 361 24.23 -19.94 43.60
CA PHE A 361 23.01 -19.33 44.10
C PHE A 361 21.95 -19.09 43.01
N GLY A 362 22.13 -19.62 41.80
CA GLY A 362 21.09 -19.58 40.79
C GLY A 362 21.03 -18.29 39.96
N HIS A 363 22.13 -17.54 39.80
CA HIS A 363 22.16 -16.31 39.00
C HIS A 363 22.13 -16.55 37.47
N PRO A 364 21.04 -16.24 36.76
CA PRO A 364 20.87 -16.44 35.31
C PRO A 364 21.83 -15.60 34.48
N LYS A 365 22.10 -14.33 34.84
CA LYS A 365 23.12 -13.53 34.17
C LYS A 365 24.49 -14.17 34.31
N SER A 366 24.81 -14.72 35.49
CA SER A 366 26.11 -15.34 35.75
C SER A 366 26.25 -16.66 35.02
N PHE A 367 25.18 -17.48 34.94
CA PHE A 367 25.13 -18.65 34.06
C PHE A 367 25.39 -18.25 32.60
N PHE A 368 24.78 -17.16 32.12
CA PHE A 368 25.01 -16.68 30.76
C PHE A 368 26.44 -16.19 30.53
N LEU A 369 26.97 -15.31 31.37
CA LEU A 369 28.33 -14.77 31.23
C LEU A 369 29.37 -15.89 31.31
N LEU A 370 29.20 -16.84 32.23
CA LEU A 370 30.07 -18.02 32.32
C LEU A 370 29.93 -18.90 31.07
N GLY A 371 28.71 -19.08 30.57
CA GLY A 371 28.45 -19.73 29.28
C GLY A 371 29.18 -19.04 28.13
N GLN A 372 29.21 -17.71 28.08
CA GLN A 372 29.99 -16.96 27.08
C GLN A 372 31.49 -17.19 27.22
N MET A 373 32.01 -17.28 28.45
CA MET A 373 33.42 -17.58 28.69
C MET A 373 33.79 -18.94 28.12
N TYR A 374 32.99 -19.98 28.38
CA TYR A 374 33.22 -21.32 27.81
C TYR A 374 32.96 -21.38 26.30
N ASP A 375 31.99 -20.66 25.75
CA ASP A 375 31.71 -20.65 24.30
C ASP A 375 32.83 -19.96 23.51
N GLN A 376 33.37 -18.87 24.04
CA GLN A 376 34.38 -18.03 23.38
C GLN A 376 35.81 -18.35 23.81
N GLY A 377 36.02 -19.14 24.87
CA GLY A 377 37.35 -19.45 25.43
C GLY A 377 37.97 -18.26 26.18
N LEU A 378 37.16 -17.46 26.86
CA LEU A 378 37.63 -16.25 27.57
C LEU A 378 38.16 -16.63 28.95
N GLY A 379 39.48 -16.74 29.09
CA GLY A 379 40.14 -17.10 30.36
C GLY A 379 39.91 -18.53 30.82
N VAL A 380 39.25 -19.36 30.01
CA VAL A 380 39.01 -20.80 30.22
C VAL A 380 39.13 -21.55 28.91
N GLU A 381 39.35 -22.86 28.98
CA GLU A 381 39.31 -23.72 27.79
C GLU A 381 37.91 -23.72 27.17
N LYS A 382 37.86 -23.57 25.85
CA LYS A 382 36.60 -23.52 25.10
C LYS A 382 35.85 -24.85 25.23
N ASN A 383 34.62 -24.80 25.73
CA ASN A 383 33.76 -25.96 25.90
C ASN A 383 32.31 -25.64 25.50
N GLY A 384 31.95 -26.01 24.27
CA GLY A 384 30.64 -25.70 23.71
C GLY A 384 29.47 -26.40 24.40
N GLN A 385 29.65 -27.65 24.87
CA GLN A 385 28.59 -28.38 25.55
C GLN A 385 28.31 -27.77 26.91
N HIS A 386 29.37 -27.47 27.67
CA HIS A 386 29.22 -26.84 28.97
C HIS A 386 28.64 -25.42 28.86
N ALA A 387 29.06 -24.67 27.83
CA ALA A 387 28.43 -23.38 27.50
C ALA A 387 26.94 -23.53 27.21
N PHE A 388 26.52 -24.52 26.41
CA PHE A 388 25.12 -24.79 26.13
C PHE A 388 24.33 -25.11 27.40
N ASP A 389 24.86 -25.96 28.28
CA ASP A 389 24.19 -26.33 29.53
C ASP A 389 24.00 -25.10 30.44
N LEU A 390 24.99 -24.22 30.49
CA LEU A 390 24.91 -22.95 31.21
C LEU A 390 23.91 -21.98 30.58
N PHE A 391 23.88 -21.87 29.24
CA PHE A 391 22.87 -21.07 28.53
C PHE A 391 21.47 -21.64 28.73
N MET A 392 21.28 -22.95 28.69
CA MET A 392 20.00 -23.60 28.95
C MET A 392 19.51 -23.32 30.36
N LYS A 393 20.36 -23.50 31.38
CA LYS A 393 20.02 -23.15 32.76
C LYS A 393 19.64 -21.67 32.89
N SER A 394 20.42 -20.79 32.29
CA SER A 394 20.12 -19.35 32.27
C SER A 394 18.79 -19.02 31.56
N ALA A 395 18.46 -19.72 30.48
CA ALA A 395 17.24 -19.55 29.69
C ALA A 395 15.99 -20.15 30.36
N GLU A 396 16.14 -21.27 31.06
CA GLU A 396 15.13 -21.81 32.00
C GLU A 396 14.82 -20.78 33.08
N PHE A 397 15.84 -20.02 33.48
CA PHE A 397 15.68 -18.89 34.36
C PHE A 397 15.18 -17.59 33.70
N GLY A 398 14.70 -17.64 32.45
CA GLY A 398 14.08 -16.51 31.76
C GLY A 398 15.04 -15.39 31.33
N TYR A 399 16.36 -15.61 31.36
CA TYR A 399 17.31 -14.59 30.93
C TYR A 399 17.29 -14.42 29.40
N LEU A 400 16.77 -13.29 28.91
CA LEU A 400 16.47 -13.06 27.49
C LEU A 400 17.66 -13.32 26.54
N LYS A 401 18.89 -13.00 26.97
CA LYS A 401 20.08 -13.21 26.14
C LYS A 401 20.42 -14.70 26.02
N ALA A 402 20.17 -15.47 27.07
CA ALA A 402 20.35 -16.91 27.06
C ALA A 402 19.27 -17.62 26.23
N GLU A 403 18.01 -17.19 26.31
CA GLU A 403 16.94 -17.71 25.45
C GLU A 403 17.28 -17.54 23.96
N TYR A 404 17.83 -16.38 23.59
CA TYR A 404 18.37 -16.14 22.25
C TYR A 404 19.50 -17.13 21.91
N MET A 405 20.51 -17.26 22.78
CA MET A 405 21.66 -18.14 22.53
C MET A 405 21.26 -19.61 22.39
N VAL A 406 20.34 -20.10 23.24
CA VAL A 406 19.78 -21.44 23.12
C VAL A 406 19.13 -21.65 21.76
N GLY A 407 18.33 -20.68 21.30
CA GLY A 407 17.75 -20.71 19.95
C GLY A 407 18.82 -20.79 18.86
N ILE A 408 19.91 -20.02 18.97
CA ILE A 408 21.03 -20.08 18.03
C ILE A 408 21.72 -21.45 18.04
N TYR A 409 21.90 -22.07 19.21
CA TYR A 409 22.51 -23.40 19.34
C TYR A 409 21.68 -24.48 18.65
N TYR A 410 20.35 -24.49 18.83
CA TYR A 410 19.46 -25.41 18.13
C TYR A 410 19.38 -25.15 16.62
N LEU A 411 19.53 -23.88 16.16
CA LEU A 411 19.62 -23.57 14.73
C LEU A 411 20.91 -24.11 14.09
N LYS A 412 22.05 -23.86 14.74
CA LYS A 412 23.37 -24.22 14.20
C LYS A 412 23.70 -25.71 14.36
N GLY A 413 23.19 -26.35 15.42
CA GLY A 413 23.47 -27.74 15.74
C GLY A 413 24.92 -27.98 16.19
N CYS A 414 25.54 -27.01 16.87
CA CYS A 414 26.97 -27.06 17.20
C CYS A 414 27.34 -28.14 18.23
N VAL A 415 26.47 -28.35 19.23
CA VAL A 415 26.65 -29.35 20.31
C VAL A 415 25.37 -30.10 20.65
N VAL A 416 24.24 -29.63 20.13
CA VAL A 416 22.93 -30.28 20.21
C VAL A 416 22.43 -30.64 18.82
N GLN A 417 21.54 -31.63 18.73
CA GLN A 417 20.93 -31.98 17.46
C GLN A 417 20.20 -30.76 16.90
N LYS A 418 20.52 -30.42 15.65
CA LYS A 418 19.87 -29.32 14.92
C LYS A 418 18.36 -29.52 14.92
N ASN A 419 17.63 -28.55 15.47
CA ASN A 419 16.17 -28.58 15.55
C ASN A 419 15.61 -27.17 15.30
N PRO A 420 15.28 -26.82 14.04
CA PRO A 420 14.78 -25.51 13.67
C PRO A 420 13.48 -25.13 14.38
N GLN A 421 12.58 -26.08 14.64
CA GLN A 421 11.32 -25.81 15.35
C GLN A 421 11.56 -25.40 16.79
N THR A 422 12.37 -26.16 17.52
CA THR A 422 12.75 -25.83 18.89
C THR A 422 13.49 -24.51 18.93
N ALA A 423 14.36 -24.25 17.95
CA ALA A 423 15.05 -22.98 17.87
C ALA A 423 14.12 -21.78 17.65
N ILE A 424 13.12 -21.90 16.77
CA ILE A 424 12.10 -20.87 16.57
C ILE A 424 11.29 -20.64 17.84
N ALA A 425 10.94 -21.69 18.58
CA ALA A 425 10.24 -21.54 19.84
C ALA A 425 11.05 -20.69 20.84
N TRP A 426 12.35 -20.98 20.98
CA TRP A 426 13.24 -20.19 21.84
C TRP A 426 13.46 -18.76 21.35
N LEU A 427 13.66 -18.58 20.04
CA LEU A 427 13.81 -17.24 19.45
C LEU A 427 12.53 -16.42 19.54
N ALA A 428 11.36 -17.03 19.36
CA ALA A 428 10.06 -16.38 19.54
C ALA A 428 9.86 -15.96 21.00
N LYS A 429 10.21 -16.84 21.95
CA LYS A 429 10.18 -16.54 23.38
C LYS A 429 11.09 -15.34 23.71
N ALA A 430 12.32 -15.34 23.21
CA ALA A 430 13.27 -14.24 23.39
C ALA A 430 12.79 -12.94 22.71
N ALA A 431 12.23 -13.03 21.51
CA ALA A 431 11.70 -11.89 20.76
C ALA A 431 10.50 -11.25 21.46
N LEU A 432 9.61 -12.06 22.05
CA LEU A 432 8.49 -11.62 22.90
C LEU A 432 8.98 -10.98 24.21
N HIS A 433 10.14 -11.37 24.73
CA HIS A 433 10.82 -10.70 25.84
C HIS A 433 11.58 -9.43 25.42
N GLY A 434 11.47 -8.99 24.16
CA GLY A 434 12.12 -7.76 23.68
C GLY A 434 13.57 -7.95 23.19
N SER A 435 14.03 -9.18 22.98
CA SER A 435 15.35 -9.44 22.39
C SER A 435 15.40 -8.96 20.94
N GLN A 436 15.99 -7.79 20.72
CA GLN A 436 16.21 -7.21 19.39
C GLN A 436 16.99 -8.15 18.45
N PRO A 437 18.06 -8.86 18.89
CA PRO A 437 18.71 -9.88 18.07
C PRO A 437 17.78 -11.04 17.68
N ALA A 438 16.90 -11.48 18.58
CA ALA A 438 15.96 -12.56 18.28
C ALA A 438 14.89 -12.11 17.27
N GLN A 439 14.35 -10.90 17.43
CA GLN A 439 13.42 -10.28 16.48
C GLN A 439 14.08 -10.17 15.10
N PHE A 440 15.30 -9.64 15.01
CA PHE A 440 16.03 -9.58 13.74
C PHE A 440 16.22 -10.96 13.10
N VAL A 441 16.70 -11.94 13.85
CA VAL A 441 16.98 -13.29 13.34
C VAL A 441 15.70 -14.00 12.89
N LEU A 442 14.59 -13.87 13.63
CA LEU A 442 13.29 -14.38 13.18
C LEU A 442 12.83 -13.69 11.89
N GLY A 443 13.00 -12.37 11.82
CA GLY A 443 12.73 -11.58 10.61
C GLY A 443 13.44 -12.16 9.40
N SER A 444 14.73 -12.48 9.54
CA SER A 444 15.54 -13.09 8.48
C SER A 444 15.15 -14.53 8.16
N ILE A 445 14.80 -15.34 9.16
CA ILE A 445 14.36 -16.73 8.92
C ILE A 445 13.06 -16.74 8.10
N TYR A 446 12.09 -15.90 8.45
CA TYR A 446 10.85 -15.82 7.69
C TYR A 446 11.00 -15.08 6.35
N GLU A 447 12.01 -14.22 6.17
CA GLU A 447 12.32 -13.61 4.87
C GLU A 447 12.87 -14.65 3.87
N PHE A 448 13.92 -15.38 4.28
CA PHE A 448 14.67 -16.25 3.38
C PHE A 448 14.19 -17.70 3.40
N GLY A 449 13.43 -18.10 4.42
CA GLY A 449 13.15 -19.48 4.74
C GLY A 449 14.36 -20.17 5.38
N TRP A 450 14.14 -21.30 6.03
CA TRP A 450 15.20 -22.12 6.62
C TRP A 450 15.10 -23.56 6.16
N GLY A 451 16.25 -24.20 5.92
CA GLY A 451 16.31 -25.61 5.49
C GLY A 451 15.97 -25.81 4.01
N LYS A 452 16.02 -27.07 3.55
CA LYS A 452 15.64 -27.45 2.18
C LYS A 452 14.12 -27.54 2.09
N GLN A 453 13.52 -26.88 1.10
CA GLN A 453 12.07 -26.94 0.85
C GLN A 453 11.57 -28.40 0.80
N HIS A 454 10.36 -28.62 1.30
CA HIS A 454 9.68 -29.92 1.41
C HIS A 454 10.23 -30.91 2.44
N ARG A 455 11.19 -30.51 3.29
CA ARG A 455 11.53 -31.29 4.48
C ARG A 455 10.68 -30.92 5.70
N PRO A 456 10.46 -31.86 6.64
CA PRO A 456 9.70 -31.58 7.87
C PRO A 456 10.33 -30.49 8.75
N ASP A 457 11.66 -30.30 8.67
CA ASP A 457 12.43 -29.29 9.40
C ASP A 457 12.55 -27.94 8.68
N ALA A 458 11.91 -27.79 7.52
CA ALA A 458 11.94 -26.55 6.74
C ALA A 458 10.99 -25.51 7.31
N ILE A 459 11.47 -24.26 7.37
CA ILE A 459 10.64 -23.11 7.75
C ILE A 459 10.32 -22.34 6.47
N ALA A 460 9.03 -22.24 6.16
CA ALA A 460 8.55 -21.54 4.99
C ALA A 460 8.77 -20.02 5.13
N LYS A 461 8.99 -19.37 3.98
CA LYS A 461 9.02 -17.91 3.91
C LYS A 461 7.66 -17.35 4.32
N ASN A 462 7.67 -16.29 5.13
CA ASN A 462 6.50 -15.54 5.51
C ASN A 462 6.85 -14.04 5.56
N PRO A 463 6.57 -13.28 4.48
CA PRO A 463 6.95 -11.87 4.41
C PRO A 463 6.22 -11.00 5.44
N ILE A 464 5.03 -11.40 5.90
CA ILE A 464 4.27 -10.68 6.92
C ILE A 464 4.96 -10.82 8.28
N ILE A 465 5.34 -12.05 8.66
CA ILE A 465 6.08 -12.27 9.92
C ILE A 465 7.45 -11.61 9.85
N SER A 466 8.12 -11.68 8.70
CA SER A 466 9.40 -11.00 8.49
C SER A 466 9.30 -9.49 8.72
N GLN A 467 8.32 -8.83 8.08
CA GLN A 467 8.04 -7.42 8.26
C GLN A 467 7.75 -7.07 9.72
N ALA A 468 6.90 -7.86 10.40
CA ALA A 468 6.54 -7.60 11.79
C ALA A 468 7.77 -7.69 12.72
N MET A 469 8.58 -8.74 12.57
CA MET A 469 9.78 -8.95 13.38
C MET A 469 10.84 -7.87 13.13
N TYR A 470 11.08 -7.47 11.88
CA TYR A 470 11.97 -6.36 11.59
C TYR A 470 11.43 -5.02 12.08
N SER A 471 10.11 -4.80 12.05
CA SER A 471 9.49 -3.59 12.59
C SER A 471 9.70 -3.46 14.09
N LEU A 472 9.53 -4.56 14.85
CA LEU A 472 9.80 -4.58 16.29
C LEU A 472 11.27 -4.26 16.60
N ALA A 473 12.20 -4.89 15.86
CA ALA A 473 13.62 -4.63 16.03
C ALA A 473 14.01 -3.20 15.62
N ALA A 474 13.38 -2.64 14.58
CA ALA A 474 13.63 -1.29 14.09
C ALA A 474 13.11 -0.21 15.06
N GLN A 475 11.94 -0.43 15.67
CA GLN A 475 11.35 0.45 16.69
C GLN A 475 12.21 0.52 17.96
N THR A 476 12.88 -0.57 18.31
CA THR A 476 13.84 -0.63 19.43
C THR A 476 15.25 -0.13 19.07
N GLY A 477 15.40 0.51 17.90
CA GLY A 477 16.62 1.20 17.49
C GLY A 477 17.59 0.40 16.62
N SER A 478 17.28 -0.83 16.19
CA SER A 478 18.21 -1.67 15.43
C SER A 478 18.50 -1.06 14.06
N ALA A 479 19.73 -0.53 13.86
CA ALA A 479 20.17 -0.02 12.57
C ALA A 479 20.07 -1.06 11.45
N ILE A 480 20.41 -2.32 11.74
CA ILE A 480 20.39 -3.42 10.77
C ILE A 480 18.94 -3.80 10.44
N ALA A 481 18.03 -3.83 11.41
CA ALA A 481 16.62 -4.09 11.14
C ALA A 481 15.96 -2.94 10.38
N GLN A 482 16.30 -1.68 10.67
CA GLN A 482 15.84 -0.52 9.91
C GLN A 482 16.24 -0.64 8.44
N TYR A 483 17.52 -0.96 8.18
CA TYR A 483 18.00 -1.19 6.81
C TYR A 483 17.26 -2.36 6.13
N ARG A 484 17.14 -3.51 6.80
CA ARG A 484 16.46 -4.67 6.21
C ARG A 484 14.98 -4.43 5.96
N LEU A 485 14.28 -3.77 6.88
CA LEU A 485 12.88 -3.40 6.70
C LEU A 485 12.71 -2.44 5.51
N ALA A 486 13.61 -1.47 5.36
CA ALA A 486 13.61 -0.55 4.22
C ALA A 486 13.77 -1.31 2.89
N GLN A 487 14.71 -2.27 2.83
CA GLN A 487 14.88 -3.10 1.65
C GLN A 487 13.66 -4.01 1.40
N LEU A 488 13.05 -4.56 2.45
CA LEU A 488 11.85 -5.41 2.32
C LEU A 488 10.69 -4.61 1.70
N TYR A 489 10.48 -3.37 2.13
CA TYR A 489 9.52 -2.45 1.50
C TYR A 489 9.89 -2.17 0.03
N ALA A 490 11.17 -1.88 -0.25
CA ALA A 490 11.61 -1.53 -1.61
C ALA A 490 11.72 -2.74 -2.58
N SER A 491 11.74 -3.97 -2.07
CA SER A 491 11.93 -5.20 -2.85
C SER A 491 10.72 -5.61 -3.71
N GLY A 492 9.54 -5.06 -3.41
CA GLY A 492 8.29 -5.51 -4.02
C GLY A 492 7.73 -6.82 -3.45
N ILE A 493 8.40 -7.49 -2.49
CA ILE A 493 7.88 -8.70 -1.84
C ILE A 493 6.58 -8.44 -1.10
N LEU A 494 6.42 -7.25 -0.52
CA LEU A 494 5.19 -6.80 0.13
C LEU A 494 4.14 -6.29 -0.88
N ASN A 495 4.35 -6.52 -2.18
CA ASN A 495 3.47 -6.11 -3.27
C ASN A 495 3.37 -7.21 -4.37
N PRO A 496 2.88 -8.41 -4.04
CA PRO A 496 2.87 -9.55 -4.97
C PRO A 496 2.05 -9.32 -6.24
N ASP A 497 1.06 -8.42 -6.19
CA ASP A 497 0.18 -8.10 -7.31
C ASP A 497 0.74 -7.00 -8.24
N ASN A 498 1.92 -6.43 -7.93
CA ASN A 498 2.50 -5.26 -8.60
C ASN A 498 1.52 -4.07 -8.67
N ASN A 499 0.86 -3.77 -7.55
CA ASN A 499 -0.03 -2.63 -7.44
C ASN A 499 0.78 -1.34 -7.29
N ASN A 500 0.55 -0.35 -8.16
CA ASN A 500 1.30 0.90 -8.19
C ASN A 500 1.15 1.74 -6.90
N GLU A 501 -0.03 1.75 -6.28
CA GLU A 501 -0.26 2.50 -5.02
C GLU A 501 0.43 1.83 -3.84
N VAL A 502 0.42 0.49 -3.81
CA VAL A 502 1.19 -0.27 -2.80
C VAL A 502 2.69 -0.07 -3.00
N GLU A 503 3.17 -0.04 -4.24
CA GLU A 503 4.57 0.24 -4.53
C GLU A 503 4.96 1.66 -4.08
N LYS A 504 4.16 2.67 -4.40
CA LYS A 504 4.36 4.05 -3.90
C LYS A 504 4.38 4.11 -2.38
N SER A 505 3.42 3.45 -1.71
CA SER A 505 3.32 3.41 -0.25
C SER A 505 4.54 2.72 0.38
N ASN A 506 4.95 1.58 -0.15
CA ASN A 506 6.12 0.85 0.33
C ASN A 506 7.41 1.67 0.15
N ILE A 507 7.58 2.30 -1.01
CA ILE A 507 8.74 3.19 -1.26
C ILE A 507 8.73 4.39 -0.29
N ALA A 508 7.55 4.94 0.03
CA ALA A 508 7.42 5.99 1.04
C ALA A 508 7.77 5.50 2.47
N MET A 509 7.46 4.26 2.81
CA MET A 509 7.83 3.63 4.10
C MET A 509 9.33 3.30 4.18
N ALA A 510 9.95 2.90 3.06
CA ALA A 510 11.37 2.56 3.00
C ALA A 510 12.28 3.78 3.26
N TYR A 511 11.89 4.95 2.75
CA TYR A 511 12.69 6.17 2.81
C TYR A 511 13.13 6.61 4.23
N PRO A 512 12.24 6.81 5.22
CA PRO A 512 12.65 7.20 6.58
C PRO A 512 13.50 6.12 7.28
N LEU A 513 13.31 4.86 6.95
CA LEU A 513 14.09 3.74 7.48
C LEU A 513 15.52 3.75 6.95
N PHE A 514 15.70 4.00 5.65
CA PHE A 514 17.04 4.20 5.08
C PHE A 514 17.76 5.39 5.70
N ILE A 515 17.06 6.51 5.98
CA ILE A 515 17.63 7.67 6.69
C ILE A 515 18.13 7.25 8.08
N SER A 516 17.31 6.52 8.82
CA SER A 516 17.61 6.11 10.19
C SER A 516 18.81 5.16 10.23
N ALA A 517 18.85 4.19 9.32
CA ALA A 517 19.98 3.27 9.17
C ALA A 517 21.28 4.00 8.74
N ALA A 518 21.19 4.97 7.82
CA ALA A 518 22.35 5.73 7.36
C ALA A 518 22.95 6.62 8.46
N LYS A 519 22.11 7.24 9.32
CA LYS A 519 22.55 8.00 10.50
C LYS A 519 23.30 7.12 11.50
N GLN A 520 22.93 5.85 11.59
CA GLN A 520 23.61 4.84 12.41
C GLN A 520 24.78 4.16 11.67
N ASN A 521 25.32 4.79 10.63
CA ASN A 521 26.49 4.36 9.88
C ASN A 521 26.38 3.01 9.15
N ILE A 522 25.18 2.61 8.71
CA ILE A 522 25.05 1.51 7.73
C ILE A 522 25.44 2.01 6.33
N PRO A 523 26.60 1.62 5.76
CA PRO A 523 27.09 2.19 4.49
C PRO A 523 26.16 1.91 3.30
N GLN A 524 25.55 0.72 3.27
CA GLN A 524 24.64 0.32 2.20
C GLN A 524 23.35 1.16 2.20
N ALA A 525 22.92 1.64 3.38
CA ALA A 525 21.78 2.54 3.47
C ALA A 525 22.09 3.92 2.84
N LYS A 526 23.34 4.39 2.90
CA LYS A 526 23.76 5.65 2.27
C LYS A 526 23.68 5.57 0.74
N ILE A 527 24.07 4.42 0.17
CA ILE A 527 23.93 4.17 -1.28
C ILE A 527 22.44 4.09 -1.65
N ALA A 528 21.64 3.32 -0.91
CA ALA A 528 20.20 3.22 -1.18
C ALA A 528 19.49 4.60 -1.11
N LEU A 529 19.88 5.47 -0.18
CA LEU A 529 19.36 6.85 -0.10
C LEU A 529 19.68 7.69 -1.33
N SER A 530 20.85 7.47 -1.96
CA SER A 530 21.22 8.22 -3.16
C SER A 530 20.19 8.06 -4.28
N TYR A 531 19.51 6.91 -4.37
CA TYR A 531 18.41 6.69 -5.31
C TYR A 531 17.23 7.64 -5.06
N PHE A 532 16.85 7.83 -3.80
CA PHE A 532 15.76 8.73 -3.42
C PHE A 532 16.13 10.21 -3.58
N TYR A 533 17.39 10.52 -3.33
CA TYR A 533 17.93 11.87 -3.50
C TYR A 533 18.13 12.27 -4.96
N ALA A 534 18.22 11.31 -5.88
CA ALA A 534 18.27 11.56 -7.32
C ALA A 534 16.90 11.92 -7.96
N LYS A 535 15.83 12.14 -7.18
CA LYS A 535 14.54 12.58 -7.73
C LYS A 535 14.60 14.06 -8.17
N PRO A 536 13.98 14.44 -9.32
CA PRO A 536 14.04 15.82 -9.83
C PRO A 536 13.48 16.89 -8.89
N ASN A 537 12.59 16.51 -7.98
CA ASN A 537 11.97 17.41 -7.00
C ASN A 537 12.83 17.66 -5.74
N GLN A 538 14.00 17.02 -5.63
CA GLN A 538 14.92 17.23 -4.52
C GLN A 538 15.76 18.49 -4.71
N PRO A 539 16.17 19.17 -3.62
CA PRO A 539 17.11 20.27 -3.69
C PRO A 539 18.42 19.88 -4.39
N LYS A 540 18.98 20.80 -5.18
CA LYS A 540 20.18 20.54 -5.99
C LYS A 540 21.38 20.05 -5.16
N ASN A 541 21.61 20.65 -3.99
CA ASN A 541 22.68 20.24 -3.07
C ASN A 541 22.53 18.79 -2.56
N ILE A 542 21.29 18.32 -2.37
CA ILE A 542 21.01 16.93 -1.99
C ILE A 542 21.33 15.99 -3.16
N GLN A 543 20.97 16.39 -4.39
CA GLN A 543 21.30 15.64 -5.60
C GLN A 543 22.83 15.60 -5.85
N GLU A 544 23.55 16.69 -5.63
CA GLU A 544 25.02 16.76 -5.73
C GLU A 544 25.70 15.77 -4.76
N ASN A 545 25.23 15.73 -3.51
CA ASN A 545 25.74 14.77 -2.52
C ASN A 545 25.42 13.31 -2.91
N ALA A 546 24.19 13.07 -3.39
CA ALA A 546 23.80 11.75 -3.87
C ALA A 546 24.67 11.29 -5.04
N PHE A 547 24.98 12.20 -5.96
CA PHE A 547 25.88 11.95 -7.08
C PHE A 547 27.28 11.58 -6.57
N ALA A 548 27.85 12.36 -5.64
CA ALA A 548 29.18 12.08 -5.08
C ALA A 548 29.26 10.71 -4.39
N ILE A 549 28.21 10.32 -3.65
CA ILE A 549 28.11 8.99 -3.03
C ILE A 549 28.07 7.90 -4.09
N ALA A 550 27.25 8.08 -5.12
CA ALA A 550 27.08 7.10 -6.19
C ALA A 550 28.35 6.95 -7.05
N GLU A 551 29.02 8.06 -7.39
CA GLU A 551 30.27 8.06 -8.16
C GLU A 551 31.39 7.37 -7.37
N LYS A 552 31.55 7.71 -6.08
CA LYS A 552 32.53 7.04 -5.22
C LYS A 552 32.26 5.53 -5.11
N ALA A 553 31.03 5.13 -4.86
CA ALA A 553 30.68 3.71 -4.76
C ALA A 553 30.85 3.00 -6.12
N ALA A 554 30.61 3.68 -7.23
CA ALA A 554 30.87 3.16 -8.58
C ALA A 554 32.36 2.91 -8.83
N ASP A 555 33.23 3.82 -8.36
CA ASP A 555 34.69 3.67 -8.43
C ASP A 555 35.20 2.53 -7.56
N GLU A 556 34.53 2.27 -6.43
CA GLU A 556 34.73 1.10 -5.57
C GLU A 556 34.16 -0.21 -6.16
N GLY A 557 33.54 -0.16 -7.35
CA GLY A 557 33.07 -1.33 -8.10
C GLY A 557 31.58 -1.67 -7.91
N ASN A 558 30.78 -0.80 -7.29
CA ASN A 558 29.34 -1.03 -7.14
C ASN A 558 28.60 -0.73 -8.46
N SER A 559 28.12 -1.76 -9.15
CA SER A 559 27.43 -1.64 -10.44
C SER A 559 26.10 -0.87 -10.38
N ASN A 560 25.37 -0.92 -9.26
CA ASN A 560 24.10 -0.19 -9.11
C ASN A 560 24.35 1.30 -8.88
N ALA A 561 25.37 1.63 -8.09
CA ALA A 561 25.83 3.01 -7.93
C ALA A 561 26.37 3.57 -9.25
N ALA A 562 27.10 2.76 -10.04
CA ALA A 562 27.55 3.12 -11.38
C ALA A 562 26.38 3.39 -12.34
N LEU A 563 25.32 2.59 -12.27
CA LEU A 563 24.11 2.80 -13.07
C LEU A 563 23.38 4.08 -12.65
N LEU A 564 23.28 4.36 -11.34
CA LEU A 564 22.71 5.61 -10.85
C LEU A 564 23.53 6.82 -11.33
N ALA A 565 24.85 6.80 -11.16
CA ALA A 565 25.73 7.87 -11.61
C ALA A 565 25.59 8.12 -13.12
N ALA A 566 25.47 7.06 -13.92
CA ALA A 566 25.20 7.16 -15.35
C ALA A 566 23.89 7.92 -15.64
N ILE A 567 22.80 7.55 -14.96
CA ILE A 567 21.47 8.18 -15.13
C ILE A 567 21.50 9.66 -14.68
N MET A 568 22.24 9.98 -13.61
CA MET A 568 22.39 11.35 -13.13
C MET A 568 23.16 12.21 -14.14
N TYR A 569 24.25 11.69 -14.73
CA TYR A 569 24.93 12.33 -15.86
C TYR A 569 24.00 12.50 -17.07
N ASP A 570 23.20 11.49 -17.36
CA ASP A 570 22.34 11.47 -18.54
C ASP A 570 21.22 12.50 -18.49
N ARG A 571 20.70 12.74 -17.28
CA ARG A 571 19.55 13.62 -17.03
C ARG A 571 19.93 14.99 -16.46
N GLY A 572 21.19 15.19 -16.07
CA GLY A 572 21.64 16.41 -15.40
C GLY A 572 21.04 16.58 -14.01
N ILE A 573 20.94 15.49 -13.24
CA ILE A 573 20.37 15.49 -11.88
C ILE A 573 21.47 15.86 -10.90
N GLY A 574 21.39 17.03 -10.26
CA GLY A 574 22.41 17.55 -9.36
C GLY A 574 23.70 18.02 -10.04
N ILE A 575 23.96 17.62 -11.27
CA ILE A 575 25.20 17.89 -12.01
C ILE A 575 24.90 18.29 -13.46
N ASP A 576 25.90 18.79 -14.16
CA ASP A 576 25.76 19.14 -15.58
C ASP A 576 25.47 17.89 -16.44
N GLN A 577 24.47 18.02 -17.32
CA GLN A 577 24.09 16.95 -18.23
C GLN A 577 25.23 16.60 -19.19
N SER A 578 25.53 15.31 -19.31
CA SER A 578 26.58 14.81 -20.20
C SER A 578 26.30 13.37 -20.65
N HIS A 579 25.60 13.23 -21.78
CA HIS A 579 25.34 11.95 -22.44
C HIS A 579 26.63 11.17 -22.74
N ARG A 580 27.72 11.85 -23.12
CA ARG A 580 29.02 11.21 -23.38
C ARG A 580 29.55 10.46 -22.15
N LYS A 581 29.48 11.09 -20.98
CA LYS A 581 29.89 10.46 -19.70
C LYS A 581 28.94 9.33 -19.34
N ALA A 582 27.62 9.55 -19.43
CA ALA A 582 26.62 8.52 -19.18
C ALA A 582 26.84 7.27 -20.06
N MET A 583 27.04 7.43 -21.36
CA MET A 583 27.31 6.34 -22.31
C MET A 583 28.59 5.56 -21.98
N ARG A 584 29.63 6.19 -21.40
CA ARG A 584 30.82 5.48 -20.92
C ARG A 584 30.50 4.53 -19.77
N TYR A 585 29.70 4.98 -18.81
CA TYR A 585 29.22 4.13 -17.72
C TYR A 585 28.30 3.02 -18.24
N TYR A 586 27.33 3.36 -19.10
CA TYR A 586 26.43 2.36 -19.69
C TYR A 586 27.21 1.31 -20.48
N LYS A 587 28.25 1.69 -21.23
CA LYS A 587 29.11 0.73 -21.92
C LYS A 587 29.80 -0.23 -20.95
N LYS A 588 30.47 0.29 -19.91
CA LYS A 588 31.13 -0.54 -18.90
C LYS A 588 30.16 -1.51 -18.23
N LEU A 589 28.93 -1.07 -17.95
CA LEU A 589 27.89 -1.89 -17.35
C LEU A 589 27.30 -2.92 -18.32
N ALA A 590 27.13 -2.56 -19.60
CA ALA A 590 26.68 -3.46 -20.65
C ALA A 590 27.70 -4.60 -20.89
N ASP A 591 29.00 -4.32 -20.77
CA ASP A 591 30.05 -5.35 -20.83
C ASP A 591 29.92 -6.39 -19.70
N THR A 592 29.30 -6.01 -18.58
CA THR A 592 28.94 -6.91 -17.46
C THR A 592 27.52 -7.48 -17.55
N ARG A 593 26.87 -7.40 -18.73
CA ARG A 593 25.49 -7.86 -18.99
C ARG A 593 24.43 -7.16 -18.14
N ASN A 594 24.58 -5.86 -17.84
CA ASN A 594 23.50 -5.11 -17.18
C ASN A 594 22.39 -4.74 -18.19
N ALA A 595 21.20 -5.32 -18.05
CA ALA A 595 20.09 -5.15 -19.00
C ALA A 595 19.64 -3.69 -19.20
N ILE A 596 19.57 -2.87 -18.13
CA ILE A 596 19.22 -1.45 -18.29
C ILE A 596 20.32 -0.72 -19.03
N ALA A 597 21.59 -0.94 -18.71
CA ALA A 597 22.69 -0.29 -19.42
C ALA A 597 22.73 -0.68 -20.90
N GLU A 598 22.47 -1.95 -21.22
CA GLU A 598 22.30 -2.43 -22.60
C GLU A 598 21.14 -1.74 -23.31
N PHE A 599 19.98 -1.60 -22.64
CA PHE A 599 18.82 -0.86 -23.17
C PHE A 599 19.15 0.63 -23.42
N MET A 600 19.72 1.31 -22.42
CA MET A 600 20.04 2.73 -22.48
C MET A 600 21.03 3.00 -23.61
N LEU A 601 22.11 2.23 -23.66
CA LEU A 601 23.15 2.35 -24.68
C LEU A 601 22.64 1.98 -26.08
N GLY A 602 21.85 0.90 -26.19
CA GLY A 602 21.25 0.47 -27.45
C GLY A 602 20.30 1.53 -28.02
N THR A 603 19.52 2.18 -27.15
CA THR A 603 18.64 3.28 -27.56
C THR A 603 19.43 4.51 -28.00
N TYR A 604 20.55 4.85 -27.34
CA TYR A 604 21.43 5.94 -27.80
C TYR A 604 22.03 5.66 -29.18
N TYR A 605 22.51 4.43 -29.43
CA TYR A 605 22.98 4.07 -30.77
C TYR A 605 21.89 4.17 -31.84
N TYR A 606 20.63 3.86 -31.51
CA TYR A 606 19.52 4.06 -32.43
C TYR A 606 19.30 5.55 -32.75
N LEU A 607 19.34 6.41 -31.72
CA LEU A 607 19.21 7.86 -31.89
C LEU A 607 20.38 8.44 -32.71
N ASP A 608 21.59 7.89 -32.56
CA ASP A 608 22.78 8.21 -33.35
C ASP A 608 22.78 7.55 -34.74
N LYS A 609 21.71 6.84 -35.11
CA LYS A 609 21.51 6.15 -36.40
C LYS A 609 22.44 4.95 -36.65
N ASP A 610 23.06 4.40 -35.61
CA ASP A 610 23.81 3.13 -35.65
C ASP A 610 22.87 1.96 -35.29
N ASN A 611 21.99 1.61 -36.23
CA ASN A 611 20.96 0.59 -36.03
C ASN A 611 21.55 -0.79 -35.69
N ALA A 612 22.72 -1.14 -36.23
CA ALA A 612 23.34 -2.44 -36.00
C ALA A 612 23.75 -2.61 -34.53
N LYS A 613 24.44 -1.61 -33.97
CA LYS A 613 24.80 -1.64 -32.54
C LYS A 613 23.58 -1.51 -31.64
N ALA A 614 22.61 -0.69 -32.05
CA ALA A 614 21.36 -0.52 -31.32
C ALA A 614 20.62 -1.84 -31.15
N ILE A 615 20.37 -2.55 -32.26
CA ILE A 615 19.66 -3.83 -32.27
C ILE A 615 20.43 -4.85 -31.44
N ALA A 616 21.75 -4.98 -31.61
CA ALA A 616 22.55 -5.96 -30.88
C ALA A 616 22.47 -5.78 -29.35
N LEU A 617 22.45 -4.54 -28.86
CA LEU A 617 22.32 -4.24 -27.43
C LEU A 617 20.88 -4.39 -26.92
N LEU A 618 19.89 -3.94 -27.71
CA LEU A 618 18.49 -4.11 -27.37
C LEU A 618 18.09 -5.60 -27.33
N GLU A 619 18.63 -6.44 -28.21
CA GLU A 619 18.43 -7.89 -28.16
C GLU A 619 19.01 -8.51 -26.89
N LYS A 620 20.24 -8.15 -26.53
CA LYS A 620 20.85 -8.62 -25.27
C LYS A 620 20.02 -8.22 -24.05
N SER A 621 19.52 -6.99 -24.03
CA SER A 621 18.67 -6.51 -22.93
C SER A 621 17.32 -7.26 -22.90
N ALA A 622 16.70 -7.47 -24.07
CA ALA A 622 15.44 -8.21 -24.20
C ALA A 622 15.58 -9.70 -23.82
N GLU A 623 16.70 -10.34 -24.10
CA GLU A 623 17.02 -11.72 -23.66
C GLU A 623 17.04 -11.85 -22.14
N GLN A 624 17.43 -10.77 -21.44
CA GLN A 624 17.41 -10.70 -19.98
C GLN A 624 16.02 -10.38 -19.41
N GLY A 625 15.01 -10.22 -20.27
CA GLY A 625 13.65 -9.92 -19.87
C GLY A 625 13.41 -8.45 -19.57
N ASP A 626 14.12 -7.52 -20.24
CA ASP A 626 13.82 -6.09 -20.15
C ASP A 626 12.65 -5.70 -21.07
N ALA A 627 11.57 -5.19 -20.46
CA ALA A 627 10.34 -4.87 -21.19
C ALA A 627 10.49 -3.64 -22.09
N TYR A 628 11.36 -2.68 -21.72
CA TYR A 628 11.61 -1.49 -22.51
C TYR A 628 12.36 -1.85 -23.81
N ALA A 629 13.33 -2.76 -23.73
CA ALA A 629 14.04 -3.29 -24.89
C ALA A 629 13.12 -4.08 -25.82
N LEU A 630 12.27 -4.96 -25.27
CA LEU A 630 11.25 -5.67 -26.06
C LEU A 630 10.30 -4.71 -26.78
N TYR A 631 9.84 -3.66 -26.10
CA TYR A 631 8.99 -2.64 -26.71
C TYR A 631 9.72 -1.86 -27.81
N ASN A 632 10.95 -1.40 -27.57
CA ASN A 632 11.73 -0.68 -28.58
C ASN A 632 12.01 -1.58 -29.80
N LEU A 633 12.34 -2.86 -29.61
CA LEU A 633 12.47 -3.81 -30.71
C LEU A 633 11.17 -4.01 -31.48
N ALA A 634 10.01 -4.06 -30.79
CA ALA A 634 8.71 -4.12 -31.45
C ALA A 634 8.48 -2.90 -32.34
N VAL A 635 8.75 -1.69 -31.83
CA VAL A 635 8.63 -0.44 -32.59
C VAL A 635 9.58 -0.43 -33.80
N LEU A 636 10.81 -0.92 -33.65
CA LEU A 636 11.76 -1.05 -34.76
C LEU A 636 11.29 -2.07 -35.79
N SER A 637 10.63 -3.14 -35.36
CA SER A 637 10.03 -4.13 -36.26
C SER A 637 8.89 -3.53 -37.09
N GLN A 638 8.01 -2.75 -36.44
CA GLN A 638 6.93 -2.03 -37.13
C GLN A 638 7.45 -1.00 -38.15
N LYS A 639 8.64 -0.44 -37.90
CA LYS A 639 9.32 0.47 -38.84
C LYS A 639 10.10 -0.24 -39.94
N ASN A 640 10.04 -1.58 -40.02
CA ASN A 640 10.83 -2.42 -40.93
C ASN A 640 12.36 -2.26 -40.77
N ILE A 641 12.82 -1.88 -39.57
CA ILE A 641 14.25 -1.77 -39.24
C ILE A 641 14.78 -3.07 -38.62
N TYR A 642 13.91 -3.88 -38.00
CA TYR A 642 14.25 -5.11 -37.29
C TYR A 642 13.29 -6.26 -37.65
N GLN A 643 13.76 -7.27 -38.41
CA GLN A 643 12.93 -8.37 -38.92
C GLN A 643 13.60 -9.75 -38.83
N PRO A 644 14.05 -10.22 -37.66
CA PRO A 644 14.52 -11.60 -37.56
C PRO A 644 13.34 -12.60 -37.49
N PRO A 645 13.54 -13.87 -37.87
CA PRO A 645 12.49 -14.88 -37.86
C PRO A 645 11.83 -15.03 -36.48
N GLY A 646 10.49 -15.02 -36.44
CA GLY A 646 9.72 -15.22 -35.20
C GLY A 646 9.81 -14.08 -34.17
N LYS A 647 10.34 -12.90 -34.54
CA LYS A 647 10.28 -11.69 -33.72
C LYS A 647 9.65 -10.53 -34.50
N ASP A 648 8.45 -10.77 -35.01
CA ASP A 648 7.61 -9.73 -35.58
C ASP A 648 7.09 -8.77 -34.48
N TYR A 649 6.57 -7.63 -34.92
CA TYR A 649 6.01 -6.58 -34.08
C TYR A 649 5.04 -7.11 -33.00
N LEU A 650 4.06 -7.94 -33.38
CA LEU A 650 3.05 -8.43 -32.45
C LEU A 650 3.66 -9.41 -31.44
N THR A 651 4.55 -10.30 -31.89
CA THR A 651 5.23 -11.25 -30.99
C THR A 651 6.06 -10.54 -29.92
N LEU A 652 6.83 -9.52 -30.31
CA LEU A 652 7.64 -8.73 -29.37
C LEU A 652 6.77 -7.93 -28.40
N LEU A 653 5.69 -7.33 -28.91
CA LEU A 653 4.76 -6.54 -28.11
C LEU A 653 3.99 -7.40 -27.10
N GLN A 654 3.60 -8.61 -27.48
CA GLN A 654 2.99 -9.59 -26.59
C GLN A 654 3.97 -10.03 -25.48
N LYS A 655 5.25 -10.26 -25.80
CA LYS A 655 6.28 -10.55 -24.79
C LYS A 655 6.48 -9.40 -23.81
N ALA A 656 6.56 -8.16 -24.31
CA ALA A 656 6.62 -6.97 -23.45
C ALA A 656 5.37 -6.85 -22.56
N SER A 657 4.18 -7.13 -23.12
CA SER A 657 2.92 -7.13 -22.38
C SER A 657 2.86 -8.21 -21.29
N GLN A 658 3.40 -9.42 -21.56
CA GLN A 658 3.54 -10.49 -20.56
C GLN A 658 4.40 -10.07 -19.36
N GLN A 659 5.35 -9.17 -19.56
CA GLN A 659 6.14 -8.56 -18.48
C GLN A 659 5.39 -7.42 -17.76
N LYS A 660 4.06 -7.32 -17.95
CA LYS A 660 3.17 -6.32 -17.36
C LYS A 660 3.58 -4.89 -17.71
N PHE A 661 4.16 -4.68 -18.89
CA PHE A 661 4.57 -3.34 -19.34
C PHE A 661 3.40 -2.59 -19.97
N ASN A 662 2.77 -1.71 -19.19
CA ASN A 662 1.53 -1.02 -19.56
C ASN A 662 1.58 -0.32 -20.92
N LYS A 663 2.69 0.33 -21.32
CA LYS A 663 2.79 1.00 -22.64
C LYS A 663 2.75 -0.02 -23.79
N ALA A 664 3.36 -1.20 -23.64
CA ALA A 664 3.24 -2.28 -24.62
C ALA A 664 1.83 -2.88 -24.63
N THR A 665 1.26 -3.11 -23.45
CA THR A 665 -0.09 -3.66 -23.31
C THR A 665 -1.15 -2.73 -23.92
N LEU A 666 -1.04 -1.42 -23.71
CA LEU A 666 -1.88 -0.40 -24.34
C LEU A 666 -1.70 -0.39 -25.86
N LEU A 667 -0.47 -0.37 -26.35
CA LEU A 667 -0.19 -0.35 -27.79
C LEU A 667 -0.74 -1.62 -28.47
N LEU A 668 -0.69 -2.77 -27.79
CA LEU A 668 -1.24 -4.03 -28.29
C LEU A 668 -2.78 -3.95 -28.40
N ALA A 669 -3.45 -3.35 -27.41
CA ALA A 669 -4.90 -3.15 -27.46
C ALA A 669 -5.32 -2.09 -28.49
N ASP A 670 -4.54 -1.02 -28.65
CA ASP A 670 -4.74 -0.02 -29.71
C ASP A 670 -4.60 -0.67 -31.08
N ASP A 671 -3.61 -1.55 -31.27
CA ASP A 671 -3.41 -2.29 -32.52
C ASP A 671 -4.59 -3.23 -32.82
N TYR A 672 -5.01 -4.05 -31.83
CA TYR A 672 -6.19 -4.89 -31.97
C TYR A 672 -7.43 -4.08 -32.35
N LEU A 673 -7.61 -2.86 -31.82
CA LEU A 673 -8.78 -2.04 -32.09
C LEU A 673 -8.70 -1.23 -33.40
N MET A 674 -7.50 -0.86 -33.85
CA MET A 674 -7.27 -0.18 -35.12
C MET A 674 -7.37 -1.13 -36.31
N ASN A 675 -6.84 -2.36 -36.17
CA ASN A 675 -6.79 -3.37 -37.23
C ASN A 675 -7.94 -4.40 -37.16
N ALA A 676 -8.83 -4.32 -36.17
CA ALA A 676 -9.98 -5.20 -36.04
C ALA A 676 -10.96 -5.05 -37.22
N HIS A 677 -11.20 -6.18 -37.91
CA HIS A 677 -12.37 -6.39 -38.77
C HIS A 677 -13.35 -7.40 -38.16
N ASP A 678 -13.04 -7.93 -36.98
CA ASP A 678 -13.73 -9.02 -36.32
C ASP A 678 -13.96 -8.76 -34.82
N THR A 679 -14.97 -9.43 -34.27
CA THR A 679 -15.41 -9.28 -32.87
C THR A 679 -14.36 -9.78 -31.87
N GLU A 680 -13.53 -10.75 -32.24
CA GLU A 680 -12.54 -11.35 -31.34
C GLU A 680 -11.38 -10.39 -31.06
N SER A 681 -10.91 -9.67 -32.07
CA SER A 681 -9.92 -8.60 -31.91
C SER A 681 -10.45 -7.46 -31.04
N MET A 682 -11.70 -7.03 -31.25
CA MET A 682 -12.32 -5.99 -30.42
C MET A 682 -12.51 -6.45 -28.96
N LYS A 683 -12.83 -7.72 -28.74
CA LYS A 683 -12.90 -8.33 -27.42
C LYS A 683 -11.54 -8.31 -26.72
N LYS A 684 -10.47 -8.74 -27.40
CA LYS A 684 -9.11 -8.71 -26.84
C LYS A 684 -8.68 -7.30 -26.43
N ALA A 685 -9.01 -6.30 -27.25
CA ALA A 685 -8.78 -4.90 -26.90
C ALA A 685 -9.59 -4.49 -25.66
N ALA A 686 -10.89 -4.84 -25.61
CA ALA A 686 -11.76 -4.55 -24.47
C ALA A 686 -11.25 -5.17 -23.15
N ASP A 687 -10.86 -6.44 -23.19
CA ASP A 687 -10.35 -7.19 -22.04
C ASP A 687 -9.06 -6.54 -21.50
N ILE A 688 -8.15 -6.17 -22.40
CA ILE A 688 -6.91 -5.47 -22.03
C ILE A 688 -7.20 -4.09 -21.43
N TYR A 689 -8.09 -3.30 -22.05
CA TYR A 689 -8.44 -1.99 -21.48
C TYR A 689 -9.12 -2.13 -20.12
N HIS A 690 -10.00 -3.12 -19.92
CA HIS A 690 -10.58 -3.41 -18.61
C HIS A 690 -9.50 -3.72 -17.57
N GLN A 691 -8.56 -4.62 -17.89
CA GLN A 691 -7.47 -4.98 -16.99
C GLN A 691 -6.59 -3.78 -16.60
N LEU A 692 -6.32 -2.87 -17.55
CA LEU A 692 -5.53 -1.67 -17.29
C LEU A 692 -6.32 -0.60 -16.55
N ALA A 693 -7.62 -0.47 -16.80
CA ALA A 693 -8.51 0.42 -16.09
C ALA A 693 -8.69 0.01 -14.61
N GLU A 694 -8.73 -1.29 -14.30
CA GLU A 694 -8.68 -1.79 -12.91
C GLU A 694 -7.40 -1.36 -12.17
N LYS A 695 -6.31 -1.12 -12.92
CA LYS A 695 -5.06 -0.55 -12.42
C LYS A 695 -5.02 0.98 -12.48
N GLN A 696 -6.17 1.63 -12.69
CA GLN A 696 -6.32 3.08 -12.76
C GLN A 696 -5.49 3.72 -13.88
N GLU A 697 -5.27 3.00 -14.99
CA GLU A 697 -4.61 3.57 -16.16
C GLU A 697 -5.62 4.44 -16.93
N ALA A 698 -5.39 5.75 -16.87
CA ALA A 698 -6.35 6.75 -17.35
C ALA A 698 -6.63 6.66 -18.85
N THR A 699 -5.66 6.21 -19.66
CA THR A 699 -5.81 6.07 -21.11
C THR A 699 -6.76 4.91 -21.46
N ALA A 700 -6.67 3.79 -20.74
CA ALA A 700 -7.51 2.62 -20.88
C ALA A 700 -8.95 2.92 -20.42
N GLU A 701 -9.13 3.65 -19.32
CA GLU A 701 -10.44 4.16 -18.89
C GLU A 701 -11.08 5.03 -19.98
N LEU A 702 -10.31 5.93 -20.60
CA LEU A 702 -10.76 6.72 -21.75
C LEU A 702 -11.16 5.81 -22.93
N LYS A 703 -10.37 4.78 -23.26
CA LYS A 703 -10.70 3.86 -24.37
C LYS A 703 -11.96 3.05 -24.08
N LEU A 704 -12.17 2.57 -22.85
CA LEU A 704 -13.40 1.88 -22.46
C LEU A 704 -14.62 2.79 -22.59
N GLY A 705 -14.52 4.03 -22.12
CA GLY A 705 -15.58 5.02 -22.28
C GLY A 705 -15.95 5.21 -23.75
N TYR A 706 -14.94 5.31 -24.62
CA TYR A 706 -15.12 5.42 -26.07
C TYR A 706 -15.77 4.18 -26.69
N MET A 707 -15.39 2.98 -26.25
CA MET A 707 -16.00 1.72 -26.71
C MET A 707 -17.49 1.65 -26.34
N TYR A 708 -17.87 2.00 -25.11
CA TYR A 708 -19.29 2.08 -24.70
C TYR A 708 -20.06 3.18 -25.42
N GLU A 709 -19.46 4.34 -25.64
CA GLU A 709 -20.10 5.47 -26.33
C GLU A 709 -20.49 5.11 -27.77
N ASN A 710 -19.62 4.37 -28.46
CA ASN A 710 -19.77 4.06 -29.88
C ASN A 710 -20.31 2.64 -30.14
N GLY A 711 -20.50 1.83 -29.09
CA GLY A 711 -20.95 0.46 -29.22
C GLY A 711 -19.91 -0.47 -29.88
N ILE A 712 -18.63 -0.25 -29.59
CA ILE A 712 -17.54 -1.09 -30.10
C ILE A 712 -17.37 -2.27 -29.15
N TYR A 713 -17.62 -3.50 -29.64
CA TYR A 713 -17.75 -4.74 -28.86
C TYR A 713 -18.90 -4.77 -27.84
N PHE A 714 -19.10 -3.69 -27.09
CA PHE A 714 -20.21 -3.53 -26.16
C PHE A 714 -21.46 -2.96 -26.84
N ASN A 715 -22.62 -3.19 -26.23
CA ASN A 715 -23.81 -2.43 -26.58
C ASN A 715 -23.60 -0.96 -26.22
N LYS A 716 -23.97 -0.06 -27.14
CA LYS A 716 -23.89 1.38 -26.95
C LYS A 716 -24.56 1.80 -25.64
N ASN A 717 -23.80 2.42 -24.74
CA ASN A 717 -24.26 2.82 -23.42
C ASN A 717 -23.57 4.12 -22.95
N MET A 718 -24.29 5.23 -23.06
CA MET A 718 -23.75 6.56 -22.70
C MET A 718 -23.52 6.74 -21.20
N ALA A 719 -24.32 6.11 -20.34
CA ALA A 719 -24.13 6.21 -18.89
C ALA A 719 -22.83 5.52 -18.45
N LYS A 720 -22.57 4.31 -18.96
CA LYS A 720 -21.30 3.62 -18.74
C LYS A 720 -20.12 4.36 -19.35
N ALA A 721 -20.30 4.95 -20.54
CA ALA A 721 -19.26 5.78 -21.13
C ALA A 721 -18.90 6.97 -20.22
N GLN A 722 -19.91 7.64 -19.66
CA GLN A 722 -19.75 8.75 -18.72
C GLN A 722 -19.03 8.31 -17.44
N GLU A 723 -19.36 7.16 -16.87
CA GLU A 723 -18.67 6.60 -15.69
C GLU A 723 -17.17 6.41 -15.96
N TRP A 724 -16.81 5.79 -17.08
CA TRP A 724 -15.41 5.58 -17.47
C TRP A 724 -14.68 6.88 -17.77
N TYR A 725 -15.32 7.83 -18.46
CA TYR A 725 -14.75 9.15 -18.70
C TYR A 725 -14.54 9.94 -17.41
N LEU A 726 -15.43 9.83 -16.42
CA LEU A 726 -15.25 10.46 -15.10
C LEU A 726 -14.06 9.86 -14.34
N LEU A 727 -13.88 8.53 -14.37
CA LEU A 727 -12.70 7.87 -13.79
C LEU A 727 -11.41 8.35 -14.46
N SER A 728 -11.37 8.34 -15.80
CA SER A 728 -10.23 8.82 -16.57
C SER A 728 -9.90 10.30 -16.28
N ALA A 729 -10.93 11.15 -16.18
CA ALA A 729 -10.78 12.57 -15.84
C ALA A 729 -10.28 12.77 -14.40
N LYS A 730 -10.71 11.91 -13.46
CA LYS A 730 -10.21 11.88 -12.06
C LYS A 730 -8.73 11.50 -12.02
N HIS A 731 -8.30 10.56 -12.86
CA HIS A 731 -6.88 10.21 -13.07
C HIS A 731 -6.16 11.16 -14.04
N ASN A 732 -6.67 12.39 -14.15
CA ASN A 732 -6.07 13.54 -14.82
C ASN A 732 -5.90 13.44 -16.34
N ASN A 733 -6.67 12.58 -17.03
CA ASN A 733 -6.63 12.54 -18.49
C ASN A 733 -7.29 13.80 -19.11
N PRO A 734 -6.56 14.62 -19.90
CA PRO A 734 -7.10 15.86 -20.45
C PRO A 734 -8.19 15.65 -21.51
N ILE A 735 -8.13 14.56 -22.26
CA ILE A 735 -9.13 14.24 -23.30
C ILE A 735 -10.45 13.84 -22.64
N ALA A 736 -10.39 13.03 -21.59
CA ALA A 736 -11.58 12.66 -20.82
C ALA A 736 -12.21 13.89 -20.13
N GLN A 737 -11.41 14.78 -19.54
CA GLN A 737 -11.90 16.04 -18.97
C GLN A 737 -12.63 16.89 -20.03
N TYR A 738 -12.10 16.99 -21.24
CA TYR A 738 -12.79 17.66 -22.35
C TYR A 738 -14.12 16.97 -22.72
N LEU A 739 -14.13 15.64 -22.87
CA LEU A 739 -15.33 14.88 -23.21
C LEU A 739 -16.45 15.04 -22.16
N ILE A 740 -16.09 15.04 -20.88
CA ILE A 740 -17.04 15.31 -19.79
C ILE A 740 -17.58 16.74 -19.88
N GLY A 741 -16.70 17.73 -20.12
CA GLY A 741 -17.13 19.12 -20.31
C GLY A 741 -18.13 19.26 -21.45
N MET A 742 -17.89 18.55 -22.57
CA MET A 742 -18.79 18.50 -23.72
C MET A 742 -20.12 17.83 -23.39
N ASN A 743 -20.09 16.72 -22.64
CA ASN A 743 -21.31 16.03 -22.23
C ASN A 743 -22.18 16.92 -21.33
N TYR A 744 -21.59 17.65 -20.39
CA TYR A 744 -22.32 18.62 -19.56
C TYR A 744 -22.82 19.84 -20.36
N GLN A 745 -22.05 20.33 -21.32
CA GLN A 745 -22.48 21.46 -22.14
C GLN A 745 -23.68 21.10 -23.02
N LEU A 746 -23.65 19.92 -23.63
CA LEU A 746 -24.65 19.45 -24.58
C LEU A 746 -25.81 18.67 -23.93
N GLY A 747 -25.70 18.32 -22.65
CA GLY A 747 -26.65 17.42 -21.98
C GLY A 747 -26.61 15.99 -22.53
N LYS A 748 -25.44 15.53 -23.00
CA LYS A 748 -25.29 14.21 -23.61
C LYS A 748 -25.04 13.15 -22.55
N GLY A 749 -26.08 12.38 -22.21
CA GLY A 749 -26.02 11.33 -21.20
C GLY A 749 -26.02 11.83 -19.74
N VAL A 750 -26.06 13.15 -19.54
CA VAL A 750 -26.19 13.83 -18.24
C VAL A 750 -27.08 15.07 -18.42
N GLU A 751 -27.61 15.60 -17.31
CA GLU A 751 -28.32 16.89 -17.36
C GLU A 751 -27.36 18.01 -17.78
N ARG A 752 -27.83 18.90 -18.67
CA ARG A 752 -27.02 20.02 -19.17
C ARG A 752 -26.63 20.95 -18.00
N ASN A 753 -25.33 21.13 -17.78
CA ASN A 753 -24.79 22.02 -16.76
C ASN A 753 -23.58 22.79 -17.27
N VAL A 754 -23.78 24.06 -17.60
CA VAL A 754 -22.74 24.93 -18.17
C VAL A 754 -21.59 25.19 -17.18
N ASN A 755 -21.87 25.28 -15.88
CA ASN A 755 -20.82 25.54 -14.89
C ASN A 755 -19.89 24.34 -14.73
N GLU A 756 -20.44 23.12 -14.73
CA GLU A 756 -19.65 21.89 -14.75
C GLU A 756 -18.83 21.80 -16.03
N ALA A 757 -19.42 22.13 -17.19
CA ALA A 757 -18.68 22.18 -18.45
C ALA A 757 -17.45 23.09 -18.37
N ILE A 758 -17.60 24.32 -17.87
CA ILE A 758 -16.48 25.26 -17.67
C ILE A 758 -15.42 24.67 -16.75
N THR A 759 -15.82 24.05 -15.64
CA THR A 759 -14.89 23.43 -14.67
C THR A 759 -14.01 22.38 -15.35
N TYR A 760 -14.62 21.43 -16.07
CA TYR A 760 -13.89 20.35 -16.73
C TYR A 760 -13.05 20.83 -17.92
N TYR A 761 -13.58 21.75 -18.75
CA TYR A 761 -12.79 22.34 -19.82
C TYR A 761 -11.60 23.15 -19.29
N THR A 762 -11.75 23.88 -18.19
CA THR A 762 -10.65 24.63 -17.56
C THR A 762 -9.53 23.70 -17.11
N ARG A 763 -9.87 22.57 -16.48
CA ARG A 763 -8.89 21.54 -16.07
C ARG A 763 -8.14 20.96 -17.27
N SER A 764 -8.85 20.66 -18.35
CA SER A 764 -8.25 20.13 -19.58
C SER A 764 -7.35 21.17 -20.27
N ALA A 765 -7.81 22.42 -20.35
CA ALA A 765 -7.08 23.54 -20.95
C ALA A 765 -5.81 23.91 -20.17
N ALA A 766 -5.80 23.73 -18.84
CA ALA A 766 -4.61 23.91 -18.00
C ALA A 766 -3.50 22.90 -18.33
N GLN A 767 -3.85 21.75 -18.90
CA GLN A 767 -2.92 20.75 -19.43
C GLN A 767 -2.55 21.02 -20.91
N ASN A 768 -2.85 22.22 -21.41
CA ASN A 768 -2.63 22.66 -22.80
C ASN A 768 -3.38 21.86 -23.86
N TYR A 769 -4.51 21.23 -23.50
CA TYR A 769 -5.37 20.57 -24.50
C TYR A 769 -6.15 21.60 -25.32
N LEU A 770 -5.70 21.83 -26.55
CA LEU A 770 -6.24 22.89 -27.44
C LEU A 770 -7.76 22.81 -27.67
N PRO A 771 -8.39 21.64 -27.89
CA PRO A 771 -9.85 21.58 -28.04
C PRO A 771 -10.61 22.14 -26.83
N ALA A 772 -10.09 21.96 -25.61
CA ALA A 772 -10.71 22.52 -24.41
C ALA A 772 -10.58 24.05 -24.32
N GLN A 773 -9.46 24.62 -24.79
CA GLN A 773 -9.32 26.09 -24.86
C GLN A 773 -10.35 26.70 -25.82
N VAL A 774 -10.57 26.07 -26.99
CA VAL A 774 -11.60 26.50 -27.94
C VAL A 774 -13.00 26.35 -27.36
N ALA A 775 -13.28 25.25 -26.66
CA ALA A 775 -14.56 25.00 -26.02
C ALA A 775 -14.86 25.98 -24.87
N LEU A 776 -13.86 26.44 -24.12
CA LEU A 776 -14.04 27.53 -23.15
C LEU A 776 -14.45 28.82 -23.83
N GLY A 777 -13.75 29.20 -24.91
CA GLY A 777 -14.13 30.38 -25.70
C GLY A 777 -15.60 30.31 -26.15
N PHE A 778 -16.01 29.13 -26.61
CA PHE A 778 -17.37 28.85 -27.06
C PHE A 778 -18.42 28.94 -25.95
N VAL A 779 -18.18 28.30 -24.80
CA VAL A 779 -19.09 28.35 -23.65
C VAL A 779 -19.24 29.79 -23.14
N TYR A 780 -18.14 30.55 -23.08
CA TYR A 780 -18.21 31.93 -22.65
C TYR A 780 -18.96 32.83 -23.65
N GLU A 781 -18.78 32.61 -24.96
CA GLU A 781 -19.46 33.40 -25.99
C GLU A 781 -20.98 33.14 -26.02
N LEU A 782 -21.40 31.87 -26.05
CA LEU A 782 -22.81 31.51 -26.31
C LEU A 782 -23.63 31.22 -25.07
N ASP A 783 -23.05 30.53 -24.08
CA ASP A 783 -23.82 30.10 -22.91
C ASP A 783 -23.78 31.17 -21.80
N LYS A 784 -22.62 31.81 -21.60
CA LYS A 784 -22.44 32.85 -20.57
C LYS A 784 -22.58 34.28 -21.07
N HIS A 785 -22.46 34.49 -22.39
CA HIS A 785 -22.45 35.82 -23.00
C HIS A 785 -21.34 36.73 -22.42
N ASP A 786 -20.23 36.14 -21.97
CA ASP A 786 -19.03 36.85 -21.50
C ASP A 786 -18.00 36.90 -22.63
N TYR A 787 -18.13 37.93 -23.47
CA TYR A 787 -17.26 38.10 -24.64
C TYR A 787 -15.81 38.41 -24.27
N GLN A 788 -15.53 38.95 -23.08
CA GLN A 788 -14.14 39.21 -22.65
C GLN A 788 -13.42 37.90 -22.35
N GLN A 789 -14.07 36.98 -21.62
CA GLN A 789 -13.54 35.65 -21.38
C GLN A 789 -13.43 34.84 -22.68
N ALA A 790 -14.46 34.92 -23.55
CA ALA A 790 -14.42 34.24 -24.85
C ALA A 790 -13.22 34.68 -25.70
N LEU A 791 -12.98 36.00 -25.76
CA LEU A 791 -11.85 36.59 -26.47
C LEU A 791 -10.51 36.06 -25.95
N GLN A 792 -10.31 36.04 -24.62
CA GLN A 792 -9.06 35.57 -24.01
C GLN A 792 -8.76 34.12 -24.38
N TRP A 793 -9.75 33.25 -24.32
CA TRP A 793 -9.59 31.83 -24.65
C TRP A 793 -9.36 31.60 -26.14
N TYR A 794 -10.05 32.34 -27.02
CA TYR A 794 -9.80 32.25 -28.46
C TYR A 794 -8.45 32.80 -28.87
N VAL A 795 -7.96 33.90 -28.29
CA VAL A 795 -6.59 34.39 -28.51
C VAL A 795 -5.58 33.33 -28.10
N LYS A 796 -5.71 32.76 -26.90
CA LYS A 796 -4.78 31.73 -26.40
C LYS A 796 -4.68 30.51 -27.32
N ALA A 797 -5.80 30.04 -27.86
CA ALA A 797 -5.81 28.92 -28.79
C ALA A 797 -5.33 29.33 -30.21
N ALA A 798 -5.62 30.55 -30.66
CA ALA A 798 -5.17 31.09 -31.95
C ALA A 798 -3.66 31.32 -32.00
N ASP A 799 -3.04 31.75 -30.90
CA ASP A 799 -1.58 31.87 -30.76
C ASP A 799 -0.87 30.51 -30.91
N CYS A 800 -1.58 29.42 -30.58
CA CYS A 800 -1.14 28.04 -30.84
C CYS A 800 -1.47 27.56 -32.27
N HIS A 801 -1.81 28.47 -33.18
CA HIS A 801 -2.20 28.22 -34.57
C HIS A 801 -3.42 27.31 -34.73
N ASN A 802 -4.36 27.30 -33.76
CA ASN A 802 -5.58 26.52 -33.90
C ASN A 802 -6.52 27.16 -34.94
N PRO A 803 -6.86 26.45 -36.04
CA PRO A 803 -7.64 27.03 -37.13
C PRO A 803 -9.07 27.42 -36.73
N GLN A 804 -9.71 26.65 -35.84
CA GLN A 804 -11.06 26.93 -35.35
C GLN A 804 -11.08 28.18 -34.45
N ALA A 805 -10.07 28.33 -33.59
CA ALA A 805 -9.92 29.50 -32.73
C ALA A 805 -9.67 30.78 -33.55
N GLN A 806 -8.78 30.71 -34.55
CA GLN A 806 -8.50 31.83 -35.45
C GLN A 806 -9.76 32.28 -36.19
N TYR A 807 -10.57 31.34 -36.68
CA TYR A 807 -11.84 31.65 -37.31
C TYR A 807 -12.82 32.32 -36.35
N ASN A 808 -13.05 31.75 -35.16
CA ASN A 808 -13.96 32.32 -34.17
C ASN A 808 -13.49 33.70 -33.68
N LEU A 809 -12.18 33.88 -33.51
CA LEU A 809 -11.59 35.18 -33.18
C LEU A 809 -11.80 36.20 -34.31
N GLY A 810 -11.68 35.78 -35.57
CA GLY A 810 -12.01 36.60 -36.74
C GLY A 810 -13.45 37.09 -36.70
N LEU A 811 -14.41 36.21 -36.38
CA LEU A 811 -15.82 36.58 -36.20
C LEU A 811 -16.03 37.60 -35.06
N MET A 812 -15.30 37.49 -33.96
CA MET A 812 -15.39 38.48 -32.88
C MET A 812 -14.95 39.89 -33.33
N TYR A 813 -13.89 40.00 -34.13
CA TYR A 813 -13.44 41.28 -34.70
C TYR A 813 -14.33 41.78 -35.84
N GLU A 814 -14.95 40.88 -36.62
CA GLU A 814 -15.89 41.24 -37.69
C GLU A 814 -17.16 41.88 -37.12
N TYR A 815 -17.73 41.26 -36.08
CA TYR A 815 -19.00 41.65 -35.50
C TYR A 815 -18.87 42.52 -34.24
N GLY A 816 -17.65 42.81 -33.80
CA GLY A 816 -17.39 43.63 -32.61
C GLY A 816 -17.85 42.99 -31.29
N LYS A 817 -17.80 41.65 -31.18
CA LYS A 817 -18.20 40.93 -29.96
C LYS A 817 -17.09 41.04 -28.92
N GLY A 818 -17.26 41.88 -27.90
CA GLY A 818 -16.25 42.07 -26.85
C GLY A 818 -14.95 42.77 -27.30
N VAL A 819 -14.87 43.19 -28.56
CA VAL A 819 -13.75 43.96 -29.13
C VAL A 819 -14.29 45.03 -30.07
N LYS A 820 -13.49 46.06 -30.35
CA LYS A 820 -13.83 47.00 -31.43
C LYS A 820 -13.81 46.28 -32.77
N ILE A 821 -14.76 46.64 -33.64
CA ILE A 821 -14.79 46.12 -35.02
C ILE A 821 -13.46 46.44 -35.70
N ASP A 822 -12.82 45.43 -36.25
CA ASP A 822 -11.57 45.53 -37.00
C ASP A 822 -11.61 44.54 -38.17
N THR A 823 -12.12 45.03 -39.29
CA THR A 823 -12.28 44.22 -40.51
C THR A 823 -10.93 43.76 -41.06
N LYS A 824 -9.86 44.54 -40.93
CA LYS A 824 -8.52 44.13 -41.39
C LYS A 824 -8.00 42.94 -40.59
N LYS A 825 -8.13 43.01 -39.27
CA LYS A 825 -7.70 41.93 -38.37
C LYS A 825 -8.56 40.68 -38.52
N SER A 826 -9.87 40.84 -38.69
CA SER A 826 -10.80 39.76 -39.04
C SER A 826 -10.38 39.01 -40.31
N HIS A 827 -10.13 39.73 -41.41
CA HIS A 827 -9.68 39.13 -42.68
C HIS A 827 -8.33 38.41 -42.55
N ALA A 828 -7.39 38.97 -41.78
CA ALA A 828 -6.10 38.31 -41.53
C ALA A 828 -6.29 36.99 -40.78
N LEU A 829 -7.10 36.98 -39.73
CA LEU A 829 -7.40 35.78 -38.94
C LEU A 829 -8.12 34.70 -39.74
N PHE A 830 -9.05 35.07 -40.63
CA PHE A 830 -9.68 34.11 -41.55
C PHE A 830 -8.68 33.49 -42.52
N LYS A 831 -7.74 34.30 -43.05
CA LYS A 831 -6.69 33.81 -43.94
C LYS A 831 -5.76 32.82 -43.22
N GLU A 832 -5.39 33.11 -41.99
CA GLU A 832 -4.60 32.21 -41.16
C GLU A 832 -5.34 30.92 -40.82
N ALA A 833 -6.62 31.00 -40.48
CA ALA A 833 -7.46 29.84 -40.21
C ALA A 833 -7.47 28.87 -41.39
N VAL A 834 -7.68 29.37 -42.62
CA VAL A 834 -7.65 28.55 -43.85
C VAL A 834 -6.26 27.96 -44.11
N LYS A 835 -5.19 28.76 -43.95
CA LYS A 835 -3.81 28.27 -44.07
C LYS A 835 -3.52 27.12 -43.09
N ASN A 836 -4.08 27.20 -41.88
CA ASN A 836 -3.92 26.21 -40.83
C ASN A 836 -4.96 25.07 -40.90
N GLY A 837 -5.70 24.96 -42.00
CA GLY A 837 -6.55 23.80 -42.29
C GLY A 837 -8.03 23.95 -41.96
N TYR A 838 -8.53 25.16 -41.65
CA TYR A 838 -9.97 25.41 -41.57
C TYR A 838 -10.60 25.29 -42.96
N THR A 839 -11.65 24.49 -43.09
CA THR A 839 -12.44 24.37 -44.33
C THR A 839 -13.77 25.10 -44.15
N PRO A 840 -13.92 26.33 -44.67
CA PRO A 840 -15.14 27.10 -44.45
C PRO A 840 -16.30 26.49 -45.24
N THR A 841 -17.41 26.23 -44.55
CA THR A 841 -18.68 25.81 -45.17
C THR A 841 -19.45 26.99 -45.78
N ASP A 842 -19.08 28.24 -45.46
CA ASP A 842 -19.83 29.45 -45.78
C ASP A 842 -19.26 30.30 -46.94
N ALA A 843 -20.17 30.96 -47.67
CA ALA A 843 -19.88 31.77 -48.86
C ALA A 843 -18.91 32.94 -48.60
N ASN A 844 -19.00 33.61 -47.44
CA ASN A 844 -18.15 34.77 -47.13
C ASN A 844 -16.68 34.39 -46.88
N ALA A 845 -16.44 33.26 -46.20
CA ALA A 845 -15.10 32.74 -45.98
C ALA A 845 -14.51 32.09 -47.25
N LYS A 846 -15.36 31.54 -48.14
CA LYS A 846 -14.96 31.14 -49.50
C LYS A 846 -14.57 32.34 -50.37
N MET A 847 -15.26 33.48 -50.28
CA MET A 847 -14.87 34.71 -50.99
C MET A 847 -13.54 35.28 -50.48
N ALA A 848 -13.32 35.27 -49.16
CA ALA A 848 -12.02 35.66 -48.58
C ALA A 848 -10.87 34.73 -49.02
N ALA A 849 -11.14 33.44 -49.19
CA ALA A 849 -10.20 32.47 -49.75
C ALA A 849 -9.97 32.64 -51.27
N GLN A 850 -10.98 33.06 -52.04
CA GLN A 850 -10.87 33.33 -53.48
C GLN A 850 -10.06 34.61 -53.79
N ASN A 851 -10.09 35.60 -52.90
CA ASN A 851 -9.23 36.79 -52.97
C ASN A 851 -7.77 36.52 -52.52
N ALA A 852 -7.39 35.26 -52.31
CA ALA A 852 -6.01 34.83 -52.03
C ALA A 852 -5.21 34.45 -53.30
N GLY A 853 -5.75 34.71 -54.50
CA GLY A 853 -4.93 34.75 -55.72
C GLY A 853 -4.01 35.99 -55.71
N PRO A 854 -2.80 35.93 -56.28
CA PRO A 854 -1.93 37.10 -56.34
C PRO A 854 -2.63 38.19 -57.17
N SER A 855 -2.92 39.32 -56.53
CA SER A 855 -3.34 40.53 -57.23
C SER A 855 -2.24 40.93 -58.22
N ARG A 856 -2.60 41.05 -59.50
CA ARG A 856 -1.79 41.71 -60.54
C ARG A 856 -1.43 43.13 -60.14
#